data_AF-I0IGC3-F1
#
_entry.id   AF-I0IGC3-F1
#
_cell.length_a   1.000
_cell.length_b   1.000
_cell.length_c   1.000
_cell.angle_alpha   90.00
_cell.angle_beta   90.00
_cell.angle_gamma   90.00
#
_symmetry.space_group_name_H-M   'P 1'
#
loop_
_entity.id
_entity.type
_entity.pdbx_description
1 polymer ?
#
loop_
_entity_poly.entity_id
_entity_poly.type
_entity_poly.pdbx_seq_one_letter_code
_entity_poly.pdbx_strand_id
1 'polypeptide(L)'
;MSDIRLDIDGSARHLANRRRNARALLLAAALLAAALFALPRVASSGWGNAWVLRQLNARILGTVAVESAEIGWLGGARVDGLVLRDPEGIPVVTGLEAEAASLGLLDLATGWATGRWPEADLSIRVADVRLQRSEAGRLNLARSLAAPPRPRGTGKAAASADAGPPPAGWRERVGWTGSGVARPPAVRVRLDVARGLWTPAPGAEATGFEAVEAGLDLRDADRLALELSGRTVRLGTTGRLRADLVLLNGRQPGGGIGWREAALEARAEASALPVALLGELTGSGGWAAAALGPTLGGRLAAEGTLALPEATLEVDAERLRGRLRLVRDGGDVRAAEGGELAWTLTPEAFAAIAPPAEASAGGWSLESAVTLRLGVDRLRLSEGAAGAQPEWASFRLAGDLEDAVLRGDGHRIGLLGGRLSLESRSLGRKTDLVIAGTADAGGSAGPQPARVRVSLLNARMPAGAGPPTLQVEALGLPTPLLGLLGPAGARSAETLGPTLGLSVEAVQTLPADRLRRRPEVVDLKIDVASRGMTGPVRLRLLEAGRAGSLSTPEPLRLRLEPAAVASLLPQIAAAGVTVERAVSAELDLRELRWSAPPGALPRAAGLSRRELFDAWLRNLDPARSGMMLGLQVPRVRLRGPGGGLVDLADLTLEADAHRLGGQPRLFADTRVVPADGGTTVLEPGSVRVEGSILGLVDDRQRVRPAGAEYLLEVVGDALPAATLDRVLGFGDRLPLLLGPVLAPSLVLDASPDHPLRVQAGFVSEHALVGLNAERRDDAFVLGGDGRLQLAISPAGADAVRGRLHPLTLDLVRGVPGEPLVLLPAAGARLRPDAGWAGWLPLIDGASVAAGGLEVRSDGWLLGGVERAVRQVAAGEGTLRGGSTVLRASPLTLSLDGGQLRHGPLWLSGEGLGLGLRGVAQAGPVREGLPAVEASAIQMRLALPAASVLRLAPEAARGVRPIDLYELPVGGWIGNPSVQGERFATDLLLSVGDAGGARGAIMSRWLGSLSAWDPPPAVRLLIAEAAEAERPAPGNHSDASSARSSD
;
A
#
# COMPACT_ATOMS: atom_id res chain seq x y z
N MET A 1 -26.90 138.78 8.75
CA MET A 1 -27.68 138.20 7.64
C MET A 1 -26.68 137.75 6.59
N SER A 2 -26.53 136.44 6.44
CA SER A 2 -25.41 135.74 5.83
C SER A 2 -25.70 135.36 4.38
N ASP A 3 -24.80 135.75 3.48
CA ASP A 3 -24.77 135.44 2.05
C ASP A 3 -24.39 133.97 1.79
N ILE A 4 -25.17 133.31 0.93
CA ILE A 4 -24.88 131.98 0.37
C ILE A 4 -24.35 132.18 -1.07
N ARG A 5 -23.06 131.93 -1.27
CA ARG A 5 -22.45 131.78 -2.60
C ARG A 5 -22.46 130.30 -2.98
N LEU A 6 -23.20 129.96 -4.03
CA LEU A 6 -23.18 128.65 -4.70
C LEU A 6 -21.97 128.59 -5.65
N ASP A 7 -21.07 127.66 -5.36
CA ASP A 7 -19.88 127.34 -6.14
C ASP A 7 -20.24 126.33 -7.24
N ILE A 8 -20.25 126.79 -8.50
CA ILE A 8 -20.52 125.98 -9.70
C ILE A 8 -19.24 125.99 -10.53
N ASP A 9 -18.21 125.23 -10.14
CA ASP A 9 -17.02 125.03 -10.99
C ASP A 9 -16.38 123.62 -10.91
N GLY A 10 -17.10 122.63 -10.37
CA GLY A 10 -16.60 121.25 -10.21
C GLY A 10 -16.87 120.28 -11.37
N SER A 11 -17.72 120.62 -12.35
CA SER A 11 -18.31 119.64 -13.28
C SER A 11 -17.55 119.43 -14.61
N ALA A 12 -16.65 120.34 -15.01
CA ALA A 12 -15.94 120.24 -16.28
C ALA A 12 -14.76 119.23 -16.27
N ARG A 13 -14.10 119.02 -15.13
CA ARG A 13 -12.99 118.04 -15.00
C ARG A 13 -13.49 116.57 -14.99
N HIS A 14 -14.75 116.33 -14.64
CA HIS A 14 -15.33 114.98 -14.63
C HIS A 14 -15.65 114.43 -16.03
N LEU A 15 -15.90 115.27 -17.04
CA LEU A 15 -16.22 114.84 -18.40
C LEU A 15 -14.98 114.49 -19.25
N ALA A 16 -13.84 115.16 -19.01
CA ALA A 16 -12.57 114.84 -19.69
C ALA A 16 -11.99 113.48 -19.25
N ASN A 17 -12.09 113.14 -17.96
CA ASN A 17 -11.68 111.83 -17.45
C ASN A 17 -12.61 110.69 -17.92
N ARG A 18 -13.91 110.95 -18.13
CA ARG A 18 -14.86 109.97 -18.68
C ARG A 18 -14.51 109.52 -20.10
N ARG A 19 -14.02 110.41 -20.97
CA ARG A 19 -13.60 110.04 -22.35
C ARG A 19 -12.33 109.20 -22.37
N ARG A 20 -11.38 109.45 -21.47
CA ARG A 20 -10.15 108.64 -21.33
C ARG A 20 -10.46 107.26 -20.77
N ASN A 21 -11.35 107.17 -19.77
CA ASN A 21 -11.80 105.91 -19.20
C ASN A 21 -12.71 105.12 -20.16
N ALA A 22 -13.53 105.78 -20.98
CA ALA A 22 -14.34 105.11 -22.01
C ALA A 22 -13.49 104.50 -23.13
N ARG A 23 -12.41 105.18 -23.56
CA ARG A 23 -11.46 104.62 -24.52
C ARG A 23 -10.67 103.46 -23.92
N ALA A 24 -10.27 103.55 -22.65
CA ALA A 24 -9.64 102.45 -21.94
C ALA A 24 -10.59 101.25 -21.78
N LEU A 25 -11.87 101.47 -21.47
CA LEU A 25 -12.91 100.45 -21.41
C LEU A 25 -13.18 99.81 -22.77
N LEU A 26 -13.26 100.58 -23.85
CA LEU A 26 -13.43 100.05 -25.21
C LEU A 26 -12.22 99.23 -25.66
N LEU A 27 -11.00 99.70 -25.36
CA LEU A 27 -9.78 98.94 -25.66
C LEU A 27 -9.72 97.66 -24.81
N ALA A 28 -10.06 97.73 -23.52
CA ALA A 28 -10.12 96.56 -22.65
C ALA A 28 -11.20 95.57 -23.12
N ALA A 29 -12.36 96.04 -23.54
CA ALA A 29 -13.42 95.21 -24.11
C ALA A 29 -13.02 94.59 -25.46
N ALA A 30 -12.33 95.34 -26.32
CA ALA A 30 -11.81 94.82 -27.59
C ALA A 30 -10.69 93.78 -27.37
N LEU A 31 -9.79 94.00 -26.42
CA LEU A 31 -8.76 93.04 -26.01
C LEU A 31 -9.37 91.80 -25.36
N LEU A 32 -10.40 91.97 -24.51
CA LEU A 32 -11.13 90.86 -23.91
C LEU A 32 -11.89 90.06 -24.98
N ALA A 33 -12.54 90.73 -25.93
CA ALA A 33 -13.21 90.08 -27.05
C ALA A 33 -12.22 89.34 -27.94
N ALA A 34 -11.06 89.94 -28.27
CA ALA A 34 -10.00 89.28 -29.02
C ALA A 34 -9.42 88.05 -28.25
N ALA A 35 -9.24 88.18 -26.93
CA ALA A 35 -8.81 87.07 -26.08
C ALA A 35 -9.87 85.95 -26.02
N LEU A 36 -11.16 86.29 -25.95
CA LEU A 36 -12.27 85.33 -26.06
C LEU A 36 -12.29 84.65 -27.44
N PHE A 37 -12.23 85.40 -28.54
CA PHE A 37 -12.22 84.81 -29.88
C PHE A 37 -11.00 83.91 -30.12
N ALA A 38 -9.85 84.22 -29.51
CA ALA A 38 -8.64 83.39 -29.58
C ALA A 38 -8.67 82.16 -28.67
N LEU A 39 -9.59 82.07 -27.70
CA LEU A 39 -9.58 81.06 -26.63
C LEU A 39 -9.61 79.60 -27.13
N PRO A 40 -10.40 79.21 -28.16
CA PRO A 40 -10.35 77.85 -28.70
C PRO A 40 -9.04 77.57 -29.45
N ARG A 41 -8.47 78.58 -30.12
CA ARG A 41 -7.16 78.47 -30.78
C ARG A 41 -6.03 78.32 -29.75
N VAL A 42 -6.13 79.01 -28.62
CA VAL A 42 -5.20 78.85 -27.49
C VAL A 42 -5.40 77.50 -26.82
N ALA A 43 -6.64 77.07 -26.59
CA ALA A 43 -6.95 75.74 -26.04
C ALA A 43 -6.41 74.61 -26.93
N SER A 44 -6.54 74.75 -28.26
CA SER A 44 -6.05 73.80 -29.26
C SER A 44 -4.55 73.96 -29.58
N SER A 45 -3.89 74.98 -29.04
CA SER A 45 -2.45 75.19 -29.26
C SER A 45 -1.62 74.17 -28.48
N GLY A 46 -0.36 73.97 -28.88
CA GLY A 46 0.56 73.10 -28.15
C GLY A 46 0.70 73.45 -26.66
N TRP A 47 0.55 74.72 -26.29
CA TRP A 47 0.56 75.15 -24.88
C TRP A 47 -0.71 74.72 -24.13
N GLY A 48 -1.89 74.92 -24.75
CA GLY A 48 -3.18 74.52 -24.17
C GLY A 48 -3.27 73.01 -23.97
N ASN A 49 -2.91 72.24 -24.99
CA ASN A 49 -2.84 70.78 -24.94
C ASN A 49 -1.87 70.30 -23.85
N ALA A 50 -0.66 70.89 -23.77
CA ALA A 50 0.31 70.55 -22.73
C ALA A 50 -0.21 70.85 -21.32
N TRP A 51 -0.99 71.92 -21.14
CA TRP A 51 -1.60 72.24 -19.84
C TRP A 51 -2.67 71.22 -19.45
N VAL A 52 -3.58 70.85 -20.37
CA VAL A 52 -4.62 69.84 -20.12
C VAL A 52 -3.99 68.47 -19.83
N LEU A 53 -3.03 68.04 -20.64
CA LEU A 53 -2.33 66.76 -20.44
C LEU A 53 -1.59 66.72 -19.11
N ARG A 54 -0.99 67.85 -18.67
CA ARG A 54 -0.35 67.93 -17.35
C ARG A 54 -1.34 67.72 -16.21
N GLN A 55 -2.54 68.32 -16.31
CA GLN A 55 -3.59 68.13 -15.30
C GLN A 55 -4.13 66.70 -15.30
N LEU A 56 -4.28 66.09 -16.48
CA LEU A 56 -4.74 64.71 -16.61
C LEU A 56 -3.70 63.72 -16.06
N ASN A 57 -2.44 63.85 -16.47
CA ASN A 57 -1.32 63.01 -16.03
C ASN A 57 -1.01 63.17 -14.53
N ALA A 58 -1.35 64.30 -13.91
CA ALA A 58 -1.25 64.45 -12.45
C ALA A 58 -2.32 63.66 -11.68
N ARG A 59 -3.39 63.20 -12.34
CA ARG A 59 -4.53 62.49 -11.73
C ARG A 59 -4.52 60.99 -11.93
N ILE A 60 -3.65 60.49 -12.80
CA ILE A 60 -3.53 59.07 -13.12
C ILE A 60 -2.09 58.61 -12.92
N LEU A 61 -1.87 57.32 -12.73
CA LEU A 61 -0.53 56.73 -12.60
C LEU A 61 0.15 56.53 -13.96
N GLY A 62 -0.64 56.32 -15.02
CA GLY A 62 -0.14 56.21 -16.39
C GLY A 62 0.24 57.56 -16.99
N THR A 63 0.54 57.54 -18.30
CA THR A 63 0.77 58.77 -19.07
C THR A 63 -0.13 58.81 -20.30
N VAL A 64 -0.78 59.95 -20.51
CA VAL A 64 -1.52 60.27 -21.72
C VAL A 64 -0.72 61.27 -22.53
N ALA A 65 -0.54 60.96 -23.81
CA ALA A 65 -0.05 61.87 -24.82
C ALA A 65 -1.13 62.01 -25.91
N VAL A 66 -1.17 63.16 -26.55
CA VAL A 66 -2.09 63.46 -27.66
C VAL A 66 -1.28 64.19 -28.72
N GLU A 67 -1.47 63.84 -29.98
CA GLU A 67 -0.78 64.50 -31.11
C GLU A 67 -1.39 65.87 -31.37
N SER A 68 -2.72 65.91 -31.51
CA SER A 68 -3.47 67.17 -31.61
C SER A 68 -4.82 67.06 -30.92
N ALA A 69 -5.26 68.16 -30.34
CA ALA A 69 -6.63 68.33 -29.87
C ALA A 69 -7.15 69.66 -30.39
N GLU A 70 -8.27 69.62 -31.07
CA GLU A 70 -8.96 70.76 -31.67
C GLU A 70 -10.31 70.92 -31.00
N ILE A 71 -10.62 72.13 -30.55
CA ILE A 71 -11.90 72.46 -29.93
C ILE A 71 -12.43 73.74 -30.60
N GLY A 72 -13.60 73.66 -31.22
CA GLY A 72 -14.31 74.82 -31.76
C GLY A 72 -15.16 75.54 -30.70
N TRP A 73 -15.56 76.80 -30.97
CA TRP A 73 -16.45 77.55 -30.06
C TRP A 73 -17.87 76.96 -29.99
N LEU A 74 -18.46 76.74 -31.16
CA LEU A 74 -19.87 76.36 -31.34
C LEU A 74 -20.07 74.90 -31.77
N GLY A 75 -19.00 74.11 -31.84
CA GLY A 75 -19.09 72.70 -32.21
C GLY A 75 -17.74 72.10 -32.59
N GLY A 76 -17.69 70.77 -32.56
CA GLY A 76 -16.54 69.95 -32.92
C GLY A 76 -15.41 70.00 -31.89
N ALA A 77 -15.34 68.97 -31.04
CA ALA A 77 -14.10 68.62 -30.34
C ALA A 77 -13.52 67.37 -30.99
N ARG A 78 -12.26 67.46 -31.44
CA ARG A 78 -11.52 66.36 -32.04
C ARG A 78 -10.22 66.15 -31.29
N VAL A 79 -9.92 64.91 -30.96
CA VAL A 79 -8.65 64.47 -30.38
C VAL A 79 -8.05 63.46 -31.34
N ASP A 80 -6.81 63.68 -31.76
CA ASP A 80 -6.11 62.81 -32.70
C ASP A 80 -4.80 62.29 -32.09
N GLY A 81 -4.45 61.06 -32.44
CA GLY A 81 -3.21 60.41 -32.02
C GLY A 81 -3.07 60.23 -30.51
N LEU A 82 -4.16 60.02 -29.76
CA LEU A 82 -4.06 59.81 -28.31
C LEU A 82 -3.37 58.46 -28.02
N VAL A 83 -2.39 58.51 -27.12
CA VAL A 83 -1.65 57.36 -26.62
C VAL A 83 -1.75 57.32 -25.09
N LEU A 84 -2.31 56.24 -24.56
CA LEU A 84 -2.32 55.93 -23.13
C LEU A 84 -1.25 54.88 -22.85
N ARG A 85 -0.33 55.17 -21.93
CA ARG A 85 0.66 54.23 -21.41
C ARG A 85 0.41 53.94 -19.95
N ASP A 86 0.74 52.72 -19.55
CA ASP A 86 0.72 52.35 -18.15
C ASP A 86 1.95 52.89 -17.40
N PRO A 87 2.02 52.72 -16.07
CA PRO A 87 3.14 53.22 -15.27
C PRO A 87 4.50 52.61 -15.62
N GLU A 88 4.52 51.48 -16.33
CA GLU A 88 5.73 50.81 -16.83
C GLU A 88 6.11 51.32 -18.23
N GLY A 89 5.35 52.27 -18.78
CA GLY A 89 5.55 52.86 -20.11
C GLY A 89 4.99 52.00 -21.26
N ILE A 90 4.32 50.88 -20.96
CA ILE A 90 3.74 49.99 -21.95
C ILE A 90 2.51 50.67 -22.55
N PRO A 91 2.41 50.81 -23.88
CA PRO A 91 1.23 51.37 -24.52
C PRO A 91 0.01 50.47 -24.27
N VAL A 92 -1.06 51.05 -23.75
CA VAL A 92 -2.37 50.42 -23.54
C VAL A 92 -3.34 50.76 -24.66
N VAL A 93 -3.33 52.01 -25.11
CA VAL A 93 -4.14 52.51 -26.22
C VAL A 93 -3.23 53.35 -27.10
N THR A 94 -3.25 53.12 -28.41
CA THR A 94 -2.46 53.87 -29.39
C THR A 94 -3.29 54.24 -30.61
N GLY A 95 -3.08 55.45 -31.12
CA GLY A 95 -3.81 55.96 -32.28
C GLY A 95 -5.30 56.09 -31.98
N LEU A 96 -5.65 56.61 -30.80
CA LEU A 96 -7.04 56.93 -30.49
C LEU A 96 -7.40 58.27 -31.12
N GLU A 97 -8.41 58.23 -31.98
CA GLU A 97 -9.10 59.37 -32.55
C GLU A 97 -10.46 59.47 -31.85
N ALA A 98 -10.77 60.62 -31.25
CA ALA A 98 -12.10 60.87 -30.69
C ALA A 98 -12.69 62.12 -31.32
N GLU A 99 -13.91 62.01 -31.81
CA GLU A 99 -14.67 63.11 -32.41
C GLU A 99 -16.00 63.25 -31.67
N ALA A 100 -16.24 64.44 -31.14
CA ALA A 100 -17.53 64.86 -30.61
C ALA A 100 -18.04 66.03 -31.44
N ALA A 101 -18.74 65.72 -32.53
CA ALA A 101 -19.18 66.70 -33.52
C ALA A 101 -20.06 67.80 -32.91
N SER A 102 -20.88 67.47 -31.91
CA SER A 102 -21.80 68.39 -31.25
C SER A 102 -21.26 69.08 -30.00
N LEU A 103 -20.03 68.78 -29.53
CA LEU A 103 -19.47 69.40 -28.33
C LEU A 103 -18.46 70.50 -28.68
N GLY A 104 -18.85 71.77 -28.50
CA GLY A 104 -17.95 72.92 -28.55
C GLY A 104 -17.44 73.36 -27.18
N LEU A 105 -16.51 74.31 -27.16
CA LEU A 105 -15.98 74.93 -25.94
C LEU A 105 -17.09 75.60 -25.13
N LEU A 106 -18.08 76.22 -25.79
CA LEU A 106 -19.23 76.83 -25.12
C LEU A 106 -20.09 75.77 -24.43
N ASP A 107 -20.27 74.60 -25.03
CA ASP A 107 -21.02 73.49 -24.45
C ASP A 107 -20.32 72.90 -23.23
N LEU A 108 -19.00 72.75 -23.29
CA LEU A 108 -18.20 72.32 -22.14
C LEU A 108 -18.28 73.35 -21.00
N ALA A 109 -18.18 74.65 -21.31
CA ALA A 109 -18.25 75.73 -20.32
C ALA A 109 -19.65 75.88 -19.71
N THR A 110 -20.70 75.82 -20.52
CA THR A 110 -22.10 75.91 -20.07
C THR A 110 -22.52 74.64 -19.31
N GLY A 111 -22.07 73.47 -19.75
CA GLY A 111 -22.24 72.21 -19.03
C GLY A 111 -21.59 72.25 -17.66
N TRP A 112 -20.36 72.77 -17.57
CA TRP A 112 -19.66 72.96 -16.29
C TRP A 112 -20.36 73.98 -15.37
N ALA A 113 -20.85 75.08 -15.93
CA ALA A 113 -21.52 76.14 -15.14
C ALA A 113 -22.92 75.76 -14.67
N THR A 114 -23.69 75.02 -15.49
CA THR A 114 -25.11 74.71 -15.23
C THR A 114 -25.35 73.30 -14.72
N GLY A 115 -24.36 72.42 -14.83
CA GLY A 115 -24.52 70.98 -14.59
C GLY A 115 -25.38 70.26 -15.64
N ARG A 116 -25.77 70.92 -16.74
CA ARG A 116 -26.54 70.35 -17.86
C ARG A 116 -25.66 70.22 -19.09
N TRP A 117 -25.26 69.00 -19.40
CA TRP A 117 -24.49 68.71 -20.61
C TRP A 117 -25.43 68.53 -21.80
N PRO A 118 -25.12 69.08 -22.99
CA PRO A 118 -25.90 68.83 -24.20
C PRO A 118 -25.75 67.39 -24.68
N GLU A 119 -26.65 66.99 -25.59
CA GLU A 119 -26.55 65.70 -26.25
C GLU A 119 -25.26 65.60 -27.07
N ALA A 120 -24.49 64.53 -26.85
CA ALA A 120 -23.21 64.35 -27.50
C ALA A 120 -23.14 62.99 -28.21
N ASP A 121 -22.85 63.01 -29.50
CA ASP A 121 -22.42 61.84 -30.25
C ASP A 121 -20.88 61.81 -30.23
N LEU A 122 -20.31 60.88 -29.47
CA LEU A 122 -18.87 60.67 -29.33
C LEU A 122 -18.46 59.45 -30.14
N SER A 123 -17.74 59.66 -31.24
CA SER A 123 -17.13 58.59 -32.04
C SER A 123 -15.66 58.45 -31.67
N ILE A 124 -15.27 57.30 -31.11
CA ILE A 124 -13.91 56.94 -30.72
C ILE A 124 -13.43 55.84 -31.66
N ARG A 125 -12.37 56.08 -32.42
CA ARG A 125 -11.65 55.07 -33.19
C ARG A 125 -10.32 54.81 -32.52
N VAL A 126 -9.90 53.55 -32.44
CA VAL A 126 -8.65 53.16 -31.80
C VAL A 126 -7.89 52.21 -32.71
N ALA A 127 -6.67 52.56 -33.06
CA ALA A 127 -5.85 51.73 -33.94
C ALA A 127 -5.37 50.43 -33.27
N ASP A 128 -4.80 50.50 -32.06
CA ASP A 128 -4.30 49.34 -31.31
C ASP A 128 -4.58 49.51 -29.80
N VAL A 129 -5.11 48.45 -29.18
CA VAL A 129 -5.34 48.32 -27.73
C VAL A 129 -4.57 47.13 -27.19
N ARG A 130 -3.75 47.31 -26.15
CA ARG A 130 -3.04 46.22 -25.48
C ARG A 130 -3.46 46.11 -24.04
N LEU A 131 -4.15 45.02 -23.71
CA LEU A 131 -4.60 44.68 -22.37
C LEU A 131 -3.70 43.60 -21.80
N GLN A 132 -2.94 43.93 -20.77
CA GLN A 132 -2.05 42.99 -20.10
C GLN A 132 -2.40 42.91 -18.62
N ARG A 133 -2.59 41.71 -18.10
CA ARG A 133 -2.75 41.48 -16.67
C ARG A 133 -1.37 41.26 -16.03
N SER A 134 -1.07 42.03 -14.99
CA SER A 134 0.18 41.91 -14.23
C SER A 134 0.18 40.67 -13.32
N GLU A 135 1.32 40.32 -12.74
CA GLU A 135 1.42 39.27 -11.72
C GLU A 135 0.51 39.53 -10.51
N ALA A 136 0.25 40.81 -10.20
CA ALA A 136 -0.69 41.23 -9.16
C ALA A 136 -2.18 41.10 -9.58
N GLY A 137 -2.46 40.54 -10.76
CA GLY A 137 -3.81 40.31 -11.28
C GLY A 137 -4.53 41.56 -11.80
N ARG A 138 -3.89 42.73 -11.83
CA ARG A 138 -4.47 43.98 -12.32
C ARG A 138 -4.17 44.19 -13.79
N LEU A 139 -5.16 44.69 -14.55
CA LEU A 139 -4.98 45.07 -15.95
C LEU A 139 -4.16 46.36 -16.04
N ASN A 140 -3.25 46.44 -17.02
CA ASN A 140 -2.49 47.63 -17.35
C ASN A 140 -3.38 48.86 -17.58
N LEU A 141 -4.56 48.71 -18.21
CA LEU A 141 -5.55 49.79 -18.31
C LEU A 141 -6.00 50.32 -16.95
N ALA A 142 -6.35 49.42 -16.01
CA ALA A 142 -6.73 49.81 -14.66
C ALA A 142 -5.56 50.42 -13.88
N ARG A 143 -4.33 49.92 -14.08
CA ARG A 143 -3.11 50.54 -13.51
C ARG A 143 -2.88 51.94 -14.07
N SER A 144 -3.12 52.13 -15.37
CA SER A 144 -2.93 53.41 -16.06
C SER A 144 -3.89 54.47 -15.54
N LEU A 145 -5.14 54.10 -15.27
CA LEU A 145 -6.20 55.00 -14.82
C LEU A 145 -6.29 55.15 -13.29
N ALA A 146 -5.55 54.35 -12.53
CA ALA A 146 -5.54 54.45 -11.07
C ALA A 146 -4.96 55.79 -10.62
N ALA A 147 -5.58 56.41 -9.61
CA ALA A 147 -5.09 57.66 -9.05
C ALA A 147 -3.70 57.46 -8.40
N PRO A 148 -2.75 58.40 -8.58
CA PRO A 148 -1.48 58.32 -7.89
C PRO A 148 -1.72 58.29 -6.38
N PRO A 149 -1.01 57.43 -5.62
CA PRO A 149 -1.14 57.41 -4.17
C PRO A 149 -0.83 58.82 -3.68
N ARG A 150 -1.81 59.48 -3.06
CA ARG A 150 -1.59 60.81 -2.48
C ARG A 150 -0.37 60.69 -1.58
N PRO A 151 0.68 61.51 -1.75
CA PRO A 151 1.86 61.44 -0.90
C PRO A 151 1.35 61.50 0.54
N ARG A 152 1.55 60.41 1.28
CA ARG A 152 1.22 60.38 2.71
C ARG A 152 2.07 61.49 3.30
N GLY A 153 1.44 62.63 3.60
CA GLY A 153 2.12 63.77 4.18
C GLY A 153 2.95 63.25 5.35
N THR A 154 4.26 63.41 5.25
CA THR A 154 5.24 62.92 6.24
C THR A 154 5.13 63.65 7.59
N GLY A 155 4.04 64.36 7.85
CA GLY A 155 3.73 65.00 9.12
C GLY A 155 2.36 64.54 9.66
N LYS A 156 2.39 63.81 10.79
CA LYS A 156 1.27 63.67 11.76
C LYS A 156 -0.04 63.01 11.28
N ALA A 157 0.00 61.91 10.53
CA ALA A 157 -1.19 61.09 10.24
C ALA A 157 -1.28 59.81 11.11
N ALA A 158 -0.99 59.91 12.42
CA ALA A 158 -1.19 58.81 13.37
C ALA A 158 -2.54 58.89 14.14
N ALA A 159 -3.47 59.76 13.73
CA ALA A 159 -4.70 60.04 14.49
C ALA A 159 -6.00 60.06 13.66
N SER A 160 -6.13 59.26 12.59
CA SER A 160 -7.39 59.17 11.83
C SER A 160 -7.99 57.75 11.73
N ALA A 161 -7.67 56.87 12.69
CA ALA A 161 -8.46 55.65 12.90
C ALA A 161 -9.83 55.94 13.56
N ASP A 162 -10.03 57.16 14.09
CA ASP A 162 -11.27 57.64 14.74
C ASP A 162 -12.12 58.56 13.86
N ALA A 163 -11.93 58.56 12.54
CA ALA A 163 -12.88 59.22 11.66
C ALA A 163 -14.20 58.45 11.71
N GLY A 164 -15.13 58.91 12.55
CA GLY A 164 -16.46 58.35 12.72
C GLY A 164 -17.20 58.16 11.38
N PRO A 165 -18.31 57.39 11.38
CA PRO A 165 -19.08 57.12 10.17
C PRO A 165 -19.36 58.44 9.44
N PRO A 166 -19.12 58.51 8.12
CA PRO A 166 -19.28 59.74 7.37
C PRO A 166 -20.70 60.30 7.60
N PRO A 167 -20.86 61.62 7.73
CA PRO A 167 -22.12 62.24 8.14
C PRO A 167 -23.28 61.80 7.24
N ALA A 168 -24.44 61.53 7.86
CA ALA A 168 -25.67 61.21 7.15
C ALA A 168 -25.95 62.27 6.06
N GLY A 169 -26.17 61.85 4.82
CA GLY A 169 -26.35 62.73 3.66
C GLY A 169 -25.13 62.91 2.75
N TRP A 170 -23.95 62.39 3.10
CA TRP A 170 -22.79 62.45 2.19
C TRP A 170 -23.05 61.67 0.88
N ARG A 171 -23.80 60.56 0.93
CA ARG A 171 -24.24 59.80 -0.26
C ARG A 171 -25.21 60.58 -1.15
N GLU A 172 -25.99 61.52 -0.59
CA GLU A 172 -26.94 62.35 -1.35
C GLU A 172 -26.25 63.53 -2.06
N ARG A 173 -25.16 64.07 -1.50
CA ARG A 173 -24.34 65.12 -2.15
C ARG A 173 -23.38 64.58 -3.21
N VAL A 174 -23.22 63.27 -3.24
CA VAL A 174 -22.29 62.58 -4.10
C VAL A 174 -23.13 61.95 -5.22
N GLY A 175 -23.77 62.80 -6.02
CA GLY A 175 -24.32 62.42 -7.32
C GLY A 175 -23.17 62.07 -8.28
N TRP A 176 -23.33 60.98 -9.05
CA TRP A 176 -22.38 60.45 -10.03
C TRP A 176 -20.89 60.74 -9.73
N THR A 177 -20.26 60.09 -8.75
CA THR A 177 -20.28 60.34 -7.30
C THR A 177 -18.98 61.08 -6.91
N GLY A 178 -18.93 62.39 -7.17
CA GLY A 178 -17.78 63.28 -6.89
C GLY A 178 -17.57 64.40 -7.90
N SER A 179 -18.31 64.37 -9.02
CA SER A 179 -18.22 65.32 -10.13
C SER A 179 -19.11 66.57 -9.98
N GLY A 180 -20.09 66.55 -9.08
CA GLY A 180 -21.05 67.65 -8.89
C GLY A 180 -22.16 67.74 -9.95
N VAL A 181 -22.27 66.75 -10.85
CA VAL A 181 -23.25 66.76 -11.94
C VAL A 181 -24.55 66.07 -11.52
N ALA A 182 -25.69 66.77 -11.63
CA ALA A 182 -27.00 66.29 -11.17
C ALA A 182 -27.70 65.32 -12.13
N ARG A 183 -27.27 65.24 -13.39
CA ARG A 183 -27.80 64.31 -14.41
C ARG A 183 -26.65 63.75 -15.25
N PRO A 184 -26.63 62.44 -15.58
CA PRO A 184 -25.67 61.92 -16.53
C PRO A 184 -25.85 62.65 -17.88
N PRO A 185 -24.76 62.92 -18.59
CA PRO A 185 -24.84 63.56 -19.91
C PRO A 185 -25.56 62.60 -20.88
N ALA A 186 -26.41 63.14 -21.73
CA ALA A 186 -27.11 62.39 -22.76
C ALA A 186 -26.13 62.08 -23.91
N VAL A 187 -25.36 61.00 -23.77
CA VAL A 187 -24.23 60.70 -24.69
C VAL A 187 -24.48 59.41 -25.43
N ARG A 188 -24.23 59.42 -26.73
CA ARG A 188 -24.02 58.21 -27.52
C ARG A 188 -22.53 58.05 -27.78
N VAL A 189 -21.92 57.01 -27.24
CA VAL A 189 -20.52 56.67 -27.48
C VAL A 189 -20.46 55.53 -28.49
N ARG A 190 -19.75 55.71 -29.59
CA ARG A 190 -19.38 54.62 -30.51
C ARG A 190 -17.87 54.43 -30.41
N LEU A 191 -17.43 53.25 -30.04
CA LEU A 191 -16.05 52.83 -29.99
C LEU A 191 -15.80 51.84 -31.13
N ASP A 192 -14.76 52.07 -31.91
CA ASP A 192 -14.30 51.19 -32.98
C ASP A 192 -12.81 50.90 -32.76
N VAL A 193 -12.48 49.66 -32.41
CA VAL A 193 -11.11 49.21 -32.19
C VAL A 193 -10.67 48.34 -33.35
N ALA A 194 -9.73 48.84 -34.15
CA ALA A 194 -9.22 48.12 -35.31
C ALA A 194 -8.50 46.84 -34.89
N ARG A 195 -7.60 46.92 -33.89
CA ARG A 195 -6.85 45.79 -33.35
C ARG A 195 -6.74 45.88 -31.84
N GLY A 196 -6.83 44.73 -31.18
CA GLY A 196 -6.61 44.56 -29.76
C GLY A 196 -5.75 43.35 -29.48
N LEU A 197 -5.02 43.37 -28.36
CA LEU A 197 -4.24 42.24 -27.87
C LEU A 197 -4.49 42.08 -26.37
N TRP A 198 -4.92 40.91 -25.96
CA TRP A 198 -5.08 40.53 -24.55
C TRP A 198 -4.04 39.51 -24.12
N THR A 199 -3.33 39.80 -23.05
CA THR A 199 -2.34 38.92 -22.43
C THR A 199 -2.74 38.68 -20.96
N PRO A 200 -3.19 37.46 -20.60
CA PRO A 200 -3.77 37.16 -19.27
C PRO A 200 -2.74 37.05 -18.15
N ALA A 201 -1.47 36.82 -18.48
CA ALA A 201 -0.34 36.74 -17.58
C ALA A 201 0.97 36.94 -18.38
N PRO A 202 2.06 37.40 -17.75
CA PRO A 202 3.36 37.48 -18.41
C PRO A 202 3.78 36.13 -19.01
N GLY A 203 4.14 36.11 -20.29
CA GLY A 203 4.53 34.89 -21.01
C GLY A 203 3.37 33.98 -21.47
N ALA A 204 2.13 34.26 -21.05
CA ALA A 204 0.98 33.56 -21.59
C ALA A 204 0.70 33.99 -23.04
N GLU A 205 0.13 33.07 -23.80
CA GLU A 205 -0.20 33.33 -25.18
C GLU A 205 -1.27 34.41 -25.30
N ALA A 206 -1.06 35.39 -26.18
CA ALA A 206 -1.97 36.52 -26.34
C ALA A 206 -3.17 36.17 -27.24
N THR A 207 -4.33 36.73 -26.92
CA THR A 207 -5.52 36.66 -27.76
C THR A 207 -5.71 37.99 -28.48
N GLY A 208 -5.76 37.97 -29.81
CA GLY A 208 -6.05 39.14 -30.63
C GLY A 208 -7.55 39.44 -30.67
N PHE A 209 -7.90 40.71 -30.81
CA PHE A 209 -9.23 41.18 -31.18
C PHE A 209 -9.12 42.02 -32.44
N GLU A 210 -10.10 41.92 -33.34
CA GLU A 210 -10.12 42.69 -34.57
C GLU A 210 -11.53 43.23 -34.81
N ALA A 211 -11.61 44.47 -35.33
CA ALA A 211 -12.85 45.14 -35.67
C ALA A 211 -13.87 45.08 -34.52
N VAL A 212 -13.44 45.50 -33.31
CA VAL A 212 -14.33 45.54 -32.14
C VAL A 212 -15.12 46.84 -32.20
N GLU A 213 -16.41 46.74 -32.50
CA GLU A 213 -17.35 47.84 -32.43
C GLU A 213 -18.13 47.75 -31.11
N ALA A 214 -18.12 48.82 -30.32
CA ALA A 214 -18.96 48.95 -29.13
C ALA A 214 -19.76 50.25 -29.18
N GLY A 215 -21.09 50.18 -29.08
CA GLY A 215 -21.97 51.33 -28.98
C GLY A 215 -22.57 51.41 -27.58
N LEU A 216 -22.59 52.59 -26.97
CA LEU A 216 -23.31 52.88 -25.74
C LEU A 216 -24.22 54.10 -25.99
N ASP A 217 -25.53 53.92 -25.94
CA ASP A 217 -26.51 55.00 -26.07
C ASP A 217 -27.13 55.31 -24.70
N LEU A 218 -26.86 56.51 -24.20
CA LEU A 218 -27.40 57.07 -22.95
C LEU A 218 -28.25 58.33 -23.20
N ARG A 219 -28.69 58.58 -24.45
CA ARG A 219 -29.46 59.78 -24.79
C ARG A 219 -30.82 59.80 -24.11
N ASP A 220 -31.45 58.65 -24.04
CA ASP A 220 -32.68 58.45 -23.29
C ASP A 220 -32.33 58.02 -21.86
N ALA A 221 -32.68 58.86 -20.88
CA ALA A 221 -32.37 58.59 -19.48
C ALA A 221 -33.07 57.33 -18.93
N ASP A 222 -34.11 56.85 -19.61
CA ASP A 222 -34.84 55.63 -19.26
C ASP A 222 -34.39 54.42 -20.10
N ARG A 223 -33.49 54.62 -21.08
CA ARG A 223 -32.97 53.56 -21.95
C ARG A 223 -31.44 53.61 -22.08
N LEU A 224 -30.78 52.55 -21.60
CA LEU A 224 -29.36 52.30 -21.84
C LEU A 224 -29.25 51.18 -22.88
N ALA A 225 -28.68 51.46 -24.05
CA ALA A 225 -28.39 50.45 -25.06
C ALA A 225 -26.87 50.26 -25.20
N LEU A 226 -26.41 49.02 -25.10
CA LEU A 226 -25.04 48.59 -25.32
C LEU A 226 -25.03 47.61 -26.49
N GLU A 227 -24.29 47.93 -27.54
CA GLU A 227 -24.00 47.03 -28.66
C GLU A 227 -22.51 46.70 -28.60
N LEU A 228 -22.14 45.44 -28.80
CA LEU A 228 -20.75 44.98 -28.85
C LEU A 228 -20.64 43.96 -29.97
N SER A 229 -19.72 44.14 -30.90
CA SER A 229 -19.41 43.12 -31.89
C SER A 229 -17.92 43.11 -32.18
N GLY A 230 -17.36 41.95 -32.51
CA GLY A 230 -15.95 41.86 -32.85
C GLY A 230 -15.50 40.46 -33.18
N ARG A 231 -14.26 40.37 -33.68
CA ARG A 231 -13.58 39.10 -33.96
C ARG A 231 -12.49 38.85 -32.93
N THR A 232 -12.28 37.60 -32.58
CA THR A 232 -11.17 37.15 -31.74
C THR A 232 -10.27 36.25 -32.55
N VAL A 233 -8.95 36.34 -32.35
CA VAL A 233 -7.96 35.53 -33.08
C VAL A 233 -6.96 34.94 -32.09
N ARG A 234 -6.81 33.62 -32.08
CA ARG A 234 -5.81 32.91 -31.26
C ARG A 234 -5.40 31.60 -31.90
N LEU A 235 -4.10 31.30 -32.01
CA LEU A 235 -3.58 30.07 -32.65
C LEU A 235 -4.23 29.76 -34.02
N GLY A 236 -4.49 30.78 -34.85
CA GLY A 236 -5.16 30.61 -36.14
C GLY A 236 -6.67 30.32 -36.06
N THR A 237 -7.25 30.24 -34.87
CA THR A 237 -8.70 30.14 -34.65
C THR A 237 -9.31 31.54 -34.60
N THR A 238 -10.28 31.81 -35.48
CA THR A 238 -11.01 33.08 -35.51
C THR A 238 -12.44 32.91 -35.02
N GLY A 239 -12.77 33.55 -33.90
CA GLY A 239 -14.12 33.61 -33.36
C GLY A 239 -14.82 34.93 -33.66
N ARG A 240 -16.15 34.95 -33.48
CA ARG A 240 -16.95 36.18 -33.48
C ARG A 240 -17.78 36.24 -32.22
N LEU A 241 -17.94 37.45 -31.69
CA LEU A 241 -18.83 37.77 -30.59
C LEU A 241 -19.73 38.93 -31.04
N ARG A 242 -21.03 38.81 -30.78
CA ARG A 242 -22.00 39.90 -30.86
C ARG A 242 -22.79 39.91 -29.55
N ALA A 243 -22.99 41.07 -28.96
CA ALA A 243 -23.75 41.26 -27.73
C ALA A 243 -24.55 42.55 -27.83
N ASP A 244 -25.86 42.46 -27.75
CA ASP A 244 -26.80 43.56 -27.73
C ASP A 244 -27.49 43.54 -26.36
N LEU A 245 -27.42 44.62 -25.59
CA LEU A 245 -28.02 44.75 -24.26
C LEU A 245 -28.78 46.05 -24.17
N VAL A 246 -30.06 45.98 -23.82
CA VAL A 246 -30.94 47.13 -23.62
C VAL A 246 -31.50 47.05 -22.22
N LEU A 247 -31.33 48.13 -21.46
CA LEU A 247 -31.98 48.35 -20.18
C LEU A 247 -33.04 49.43 -20.35
N LEU A 248 -34.29 49.13 -20.02
CA LEU A 248 -35.42 50.06 -20.10
C LEU A 248 -35.95 50.39 -18.70
N ASN A 249 -36.54 51.57 -18.54
CA ASN A 249 -37.20 52.03 -17.31
C ASN A 249 -36.29 51.96 -16.07
N GLY A 250 -34.99 52.22 -16.24
CA GLY A 250 -34.04 52.18 -15.13
C GLY A 250 -34.24 53.30 -14.11
N ARG A 251 -35.10 54.29 -14.36
CA ARG A 251 -35.19 55.51 -13.54
C ARG A 251 -36.37 55.46 -12.56
N GLN A 252 -36.09 55.73 -11.29
CA GLN A 252 -37.12 55.82 -10.25
C GLN A 252 -37.71 57.24 -10.13
N PRO A 253 -38.94 57.38 -9.60
CA PRO A 253 -39.52 58.67 -9.22
C PRO A 253 -38.60 59.36 -8.19
N GLY A 254 -37.81 60.34 -8.63
CA GLY A 254 -36.75 60.97 -7.83
C GLY A 254 -35.39 61.10 -8.54
N GLY A 255 -35.23 60.48 -9.71
CA GLY A 255 -34.07 60.65 -10.58
C GLY A 255 -32.88 59.71 -10.30
N GLY A 256 -33.00 58.82 -9.31
CA GLY A 256 -32.08 57.71 -9.12
C GLY A 256 -32.30 56.61 -10.17
N ILE A 257 -31.24 55.84 -10.46
CA ILE A 257 -31.35 54.66 -11.33
C ILE A 257 -31.69 53.44 -10.45
N GLY A 258 -32.94 52.98 -10.52
CA GLY A 258 -33.43 51.73 -9.95
C GLY A 258 -32.99 50.54 -10.80
N TRP A 259 -31.70 50.21 -10.77
CA TRP A 259 -31.14 49.10 -11.56
C TRP A 259 -31.86 47.77 -11.36
N ARG A 260 -32.51 47.52 -10.23
CA ARG A 260 -33.25 46.26 -10.00
C ARG A 260 -34.54 46.16 -10.79
N GLU A 261 -35.21 47.29 -11.00
CA GLU A 261 -36.53 47.36 -11.65
C GLU A 261 -36.42 47.53 -13.17
N ALA A 262 -35.23 47.89 -13.66
CA ALA A 262 -34.99 48.07 -15.09
C ALA A 262 -35.32 46.78 -15.85
N ALA A 263 -36.12 46.90 -16.90
CA ALA A 263 -36.34 45.80 -17.82
C ALA A 263 -35.05 45.55 -18.61
N LEU A 264 -34.68 44.28 -18.76
CA LEU A 264 -33.50 43.81 -19.45
C LEU A 264 -33.93 43.11 -20.73
N GLU A 265 -33.33 43.48 -21.85
CA GLU A 265 -33.30 42.68 -23.07
C GLU A 265 -31.83 42.51 -23.46
N ALA A 266 -31.28 41.31 -23.31
CA ALA A 266 -29.91 41.01 -23.71
C ALA A 266 -29.89 39.85 -24.71
N ARG A 267 -29.06 39.97 -25.74
CA ARG A 267 -28.78 38.92 -26.71
C ARG A 267 -27.27 38.88 -26.91
N ALA A 268 -26.65 37.73 -26.71
CA ALA A 268 -25.26 37.53 -27.05
C ALA A 268 -25.13 36.28 -27.91
N GLU A 269 -24.39 36.38 -29.00
CA GLU A 269 -24.07 35.28 -29.89
C GLU A 269 -22.56 35.15 -30.01
N ALA A 270 -22.07 33.94 -29.81
CA ALA A 270 -20.68 33.57 -30.01
C ALA A 270 -20.60 32.50 -31.10
N SER A 271 -19.69 32.66 -32.05
CA SER A 271 -19.38 31.65 -33.06
C SER A 271 -17.89 31.36 -33.06
N ALA A 272 -17.51 30.12 -32.81
CA ALA A 272 -16.11 29.68 -32.77
C ALA A 272 -15.21 30.51 -31.83
N LEU A 273 -15.75 31.01 -30.70
CA LEU A 273 -15.01 31.82 -29.74
C LEU A 273 -13.91 30.96 -29.08
N PRO A 274 -12.63 31.36 -29.09
CA PRO A 274 -11.57 30.58 -28.46
C PRO A 274 -11.85 30.38 -26.97
N VAL A 275 -11.99 29.14 -26.51
CA VAL A 275 -12.36 28.85 -25.11
C VAL A 275 -11.27 29.28 -24.13
N ALA A 276 -10.01 29.27 -24.56
CA ALA A 276 -8.90 29.77 -23.76
C ALA A 276 -9.10 31.24 -23.32
N LEU A 277 -9.72 32.08 -24.17
CA LEU A 277 -10.07 33.45 -23.80
C LEU A 277 -11.08 33.47 -22.64
N LEU A 278 -12.11 32.62 -22.68
CA LEU A 278 -13.07 32.49 -21.58
C LEU A 278 -12.41 31.95 -20.32
N GLY A 279 -11.52 30.98 -20.46
CA GLY A 279 -10.72 30.43 -19.36
C GLY A 279 -9.93 31.50 -18.62
N GLU A 280 -9.36 32.43 -19.37
CA GLU A 280 -8.58 33.55 -18.84
C GLU A 280 -9.45 34.65 -18.22
N LEU A 281 -10.54 35.02 -18.87
CA LEU A 281 -11.48 36.04 -18.38
C LEU A 281 -12.15 35.59 -17.09
N THR A 282 -12.50 34.30 -16.98
CA THR A 282 -13.15 33.71 -15.80
C THR A 282 -12.15 33.21 -14.74
N GLY A 283 -10.86 33.15 -15.06
CA GLY A 283 -9.84 32.57 -14.19
C GLY A 283 -9.95 31.04 -14.04
N SER A 284 -10.69 30.36 -14.92
CA SER A 284 -10.84 28.90 -14.93
C SER A 284 -9.68 28.18 -15.64
N GLY A 285 -8.76 28.91 -16.28
CA GLY A 285 -7.50 28.37 -16.81
C GLY A 285 -7.69 27.32 -17.91
N GLY A 286 -6.77 26.37 -18.01
CA GLY A 286 -6.78 25.31 -19.03
C GLY A 286 -7.95 24.32 -18.92
N TRP A 287 -8.62 24.27 -17.76
CA TRP A 287 -9.77 23.39 -17.54
C TRP A 287 -10.93 23.70 -18.50
N ALA A 288 -11.20 24.98 -18.81
CA ALA A 288 -12.31 25.33 -19.68
C ALA A 288 -12.11 24.78 -21.09
N ALA A 289 -10.90 24.89 -21.64
CA ALA A 289 -10.55 24.36 -22.95
C ALA A 289 -10.61 22.83 -22.97
N ALA A 290 -10.17 22.18 -21.89
CA ALA A 290 -10.30 20.74 -21.71
C ALA A 290 -11.78 20.30 -21.66
N ALA A 291 -12.65 21.03 -20.96
CA ALA A 291 -14.04 20.68 -20.79
C ALA A 291 -14.91 20.98 -22.02
N LEU A 292 -14.69 22.12 -22.69
CA LEU A 292 -15.56 22.60 -23.78
C LEU A 292 -14.98 22.31 -25.18
N GLY A 293 -13.66 22.14 -25.29
CA GLY A 293 -12.93 22.09 -26.56
C GLY A 293 -12.20 23.42 -26.84
N PRO A 294 -11.56 23.56 -28.02
CA PRO A 294 -10.80 24.76 -28.39
C PRO A 294 -11.70 25.96 -28.70
N THR A 295 -12.95 25.72 -29.11
CA THR A 295 -13.91 26.75 -29.51
C THR A 295 -15.28 26.58 -28.86
N LEU A 296 -15.95 27.71 -28.65
CA LEU A 296 -17.31 27.80 -28.15
C LEU A 296 -18.20 28.53 -29.16
N GLY A 297 -19.25 27.86 -29.62
CA GLY A 297 -20.45 28.49 -30.14
C GLY A 297 -21.52 28.60 -29.05
N GLY A 298 -22.39 29.60 -29.16
CA GLY A 298 -23.53 29.69 -28.25
C GLY A 298 -24.36 30.94 -28.43
N ARG A 299 -25.56 30.90 -27.85
CA ARG A 299 -26.48 32.03 -27.79
C ARG A 299 -26.96 32.22 -26.36
N LEU A 300 -26.97 33.46 -25.89
CA LEU A 300 -27.59 33.87 -24.64
C LEU A 300 -28.67 34.88 -24.99
N ALA A 301 -29.93 34.58 -24.69
CA ALA A 301 -31.01 35.55 -24.75
C ALA A 301 -31.55 35.74 -23.34
N ALA A 302 -31.59 36.96 -22.82
CA ALA A 302 -32.20 37.28 -21.54
C ALA A 302 -33.27 38.36 -21.69
N GLU A 303 -34.41 38.16 -21.04
CA GLU A 303 -35.55 39.09 -21.01
C GLU A 303 -36.10 39.19 -19.58
N GLY A 304 -36.90 40.22 -19.28
CA GLY A 304 -37.51 40.40 -17.96
C GLY A 304 -36.99 41.64 -17.24
N THR A 305 -36.87 41.61 -15.91
CA THR A 305 -36.24 42.70 -15.14
C THR A 305 -34.86 42.30 -14.66
N LEU A 306 -33.96 43.24 -14.40
CA LEU A 306 -32.66 42.91 -13.80
C LEU A 306 -32.79 42.16 -12.46
N ALA A 307 -33.87 42.39 -11.71
CA ALA A 307 -34.20 41.62 -10.51
C ALA A 307 -34.71 40.21 -10.78
N LEU A 308 -35.36 39.96 -11.93
CA LEU A 308 -35.96 38.68 -12.31
C LEU A 308 -35.74 38.40 -13.82
N PRO A 309 -34.49 38.25 -14.30
CA PRO A 309 -34.28 37.94 -15.70
C PRO A 309 -34.59 36.47 -15.94
N GLU A 310 -35.22 36.22 -17.06
CA GLU A 310 -35.32 34.92 -17.69
C GLU A 310 -34.28 34.86 -18.80
N ALA A 311 -33.38 33.88 -18.78
CA ALA A 311 -32.31 33.73 -19.75
C ALA A 311 -32.31 32.34 -20.38
N THR A 312 -32.32 32.25 -21.71
CA THR A 312 -32.04 31.01 -22.44
C THR A 312 -30.58 31.03 -22.89
N LEU A 313 -29.82 30.03 -22.45
CA LEU A 313 -28.45 29.76 -22.85
C LEU A 313 -28.42 28.52 -23.74
N GLU A 314 -28.00 28.67 -24.99
CA GLU A 314 -27.64 27.59 -25.90
C GLU A 314 -26.13 27.54 -26.01
N VAL A 315 -25.55 26.38 -25.78
CA VAL A 315 -24.11 26.12 -25.85
C VAL A 315 -23.88 25.10 -26.96
N ASP A 316 -22.99 25.40 -27.89
CA ASP A 316 -22.52 24.50 -28.93
C ASP A 316 -21.00 24.57 -29.01
N ALA A 317 -20.35 23.80 -28.12
CA ALA A 317 -18.92 23.57 -28.13
C ALA A 317 -18.63 22.16 -28.65
N GLU A 318 -17.37 21.89 -29.02
CA GLU A 318 -16.95 20.56 -29.50
C GLU A 318 -17.31 19.45 -28.50
N ARG A 319 -17.13 19.72 -27.21
CA ARG A 319 -17.32 18.75 -26.14
C ARG A 319 -18.58 19.00 -25.32
N LEU A 320 -19.22 20.17 -25.40
CA LEU A 320 -20.44 20.47 -24.63
C LEU A 320 -21.50 21.07 -25.54
N ARG A 321 -22.65 20.40 -25.64
CA ARG A 321 -23.83 20.91 -26.32
C ARG A 321 -24.99 20.94 -25.36
N GLY A 322 -25.85 21.94 -25.46
CA GLY A 322 -27.08 21.92 -24.70
C GLY A 322 -27.83 23.23 -24.65
N ARG A 323 -28.99 23.17 -24.03
CA ARG A 323 -29.89 24.31 -23.85
C ARG A 323 -30.36 24.37 -22.41
N LEU A 324 -30.19 25.52 -21.79
CA LEU A 324 -30.57 25.83 -20.42
C LEU A 324 -31.44 27.07 -20.41
N ARG A 325 -32.66 26.94 -19.91
CA ARG A 325 -33.52 28.08 -19.59
C ARG A 325 -33.35 28.38 -18.11
N LEU A 326 -32.95 29.58 -17.78
CA LEU A 326 -32.69 30.09 -16.44
C LEU A 326 -33.77 31.11 -16.09
N VAL A 327 -34.43 30.98 -14.95
CA VAL A 327 -35.45 31.90 -14.43
C VAL A 327 -35.01 32.34 -13.06
N ARG A 328 -34.95 33.64 -12.79
CA ARG A 328 -34.69 34.13 -11.45
C ARG A 328 -35.99 34.23 -10.65
N ASP A 329 -36.02 33.60 -9.47
CA ASP A 329 -37.15 33.59 -8.54
C ASP A 329 -36.67 33.90 -7.11
N GLY A 330 -37.14 34.99 -6.51
CA GLY A 330 -36.86 35.32 -5.11
C GLY A 330 -35.38 35.57 -4.77
N GLY A 331 -34.58 36.01 -5.73
CA GLY A 331 -33.12 36.20 -5.58
C GLY A 331 -32.28 34.98 -5.96
N ASP A 332 -32.91 33.85 -6.31
CA ASP A 332 -32.23 32.66 -6.82
C ASP A 332 -32.36 32.54 -8.32
N VAL A 333 -31.29 32.14 -9.02
CA VAL A 333 -31.37 31.74 -10.44
C VAL A 333 -31.67 30.25 -10.51
N ARG A 334 -32.78 29.87 -11.12
CA ARG A 334 -33.19 28.47 -11.31
C ARG A 334 -33.15 28.03 -12.75
N ALA A 335 -32.72 26.81 -13.03
CA ALA A 335 -33.01 26.20 -14.33
C ALA A 335 -34.51 25.89 -14.39
N ALA A 336 -35.22 26.40 -15.39
CA ALA A 336 -36.57 25.95 -15.72
C ALA A 336 -36.52 24.49 -16.20
N GLU A 337 -37.58 23.73 -15.94
CA GLU A 337 -37.63 22.29 -16.19
C GLU A 337 -37.24 21.92 -17.63
N GLY A 338 -36.44 20.86 -17.78
CA GLY A 338 -36.08 20.28 -19.09
C GLY A 338 -34.80 20.81 -19.73
N GLY A 339 -33.85 21.35 -18.96
CA GLY A 339 -32.52 21.65 -19.49
C GLY A 339 -31.74 20.37 -19.81
N GLU A 340 -31.22 20.24 -21.02
CA GLU A 340 -30.38 19.12 -21.45
C GLU A 340 -28.98 19.60 -21.82
N LEU A 341 -27.97 18.95 -21.24
CA LEU A 341 -26.55 19.14 -21.56
C LEU A 341 -25.94 17.81 -21.97
N ALA A 342 -25.40 17.70 -23.17
CA ALA A 342 -24.56 16.58 -23.60
C ALA A 342 -23.09 16.99 -23.52
N TRP A 343 -22.33 16.35 -22.63
CA TRP A 343 -20.92 16.63 -22.39
C TRP A 343 -20.05 15.41 -22.74
N THR A 344 -19.16 15.53 -23.70
CA THR A 344 -18.21 14.49 -24.10
C THR A 344 -16.88 14.67 -23.39
N LEU A 345 -16.64 13.81 -22.40
CA LEU A 345 -15.42 13.75 -21.63
C LEU A 345 -14.37 12.92 -22.37
N THR A 346 -13.44 13.59 -23.06
CA THR A 346 -12.28 12.95 -23.72
C THR A 346 -11.19 12.54 -22.72
N PRO A 347 -10.27 11.63 -23.08
CA PRO A 347 -9.09 11.30 -22.25
C PRO A 347 -8.28 12.50 -21.79
N GLU A 348 -8.04 13.47 -22.68
CA GLU A 348 -7.29 14.70 -22.35
C GLU A 348 -8.07 15.57 -21.37
N ALA A 349 -9.40 15.63 -21.53
CA ALA A 349 -10.28 16.34 -20.60
C ALA A 349 -10.25 15.69 -19.22
N PHE A 350 -10.37 14.37 -19.16
CA PHE A 350 -10.29 13.60 -17.92
C PHE A 350 -8.94 13.84 -17.23
N ALA A 351 -7.82 13.82 -17.95
CA ALA A 351 -6.50 14.08 -17.40
C ALA A 351 -6.33 15.51 -16.87
N ALA A 352 -6.97 16.50 -17.48
CA ALA A 352 -6.94 17.90 -17.03
C ALA A 352 -7.86 18.18 -15.83
N ILE A 353 -8.93 17.41 -15.67
CA ILE A 353 -9.90 17.53 -14.57
C ILE A 353 -9.49 16.68 -13.36
N ALA A 354 -8.89 15.51 -13.62
CA ALA A 354 -8.36 14.66 -12.58
C ALA A 354 -7.30 15.43 -11.77
N PRO A 355 -7.26 15.25 -10.44
CA PRO A 355 -6.19 15.82 -9.64
C PRO A 355 -4.83 15.39 -10.24
N PRO A 356 -3.84 16.29 -10.29
CA PRO A 356 -2.57 16.04 -10.98
C PRO A 356 -1.99 14.70 -10.55
N ALA A 357 -1.47 13.93 -11.52
CA ALA A 357 -1.09 12.52 -11.39
C ALA A 357 -0.20 12.18 -10.17
N GLU A 358 0.53 13.18 -9.64
CA GLU A 358 1.30 13.06 -8.38
C GLU A 358 0.42 12.75 -7.14
N ALA A 359 -0.89 13.03 -7.20
CA ALA A 359 -1.85 12.79 -6.12
C ALA A 359 -2.74 11.55 -6.34
N SER A 360 -2.87 11.05 -7.58
CA SER A 360 -3.67 9.87 -7.89
C SER A 360 -2.77 8.64 -8.02
N ALA A 361 -2.70 7.83 -6.96
CA ALA A 361 -1.76 6.72 -6.77
C ALA A 361 -1.87 5.51 -7.74
N GLY A 362 -2.41 5.66 -8.96
CA GLY A 362 -2.57 4.54 -9.91
C GLY A 362 -2.62 4.88 -11.39
N GLY A 363 -2.23 6.12 -11.80
CA GLY A 363 -2.04 6.45 -13.22
C GLY A 363 -3.27 6.26 -14.12
N TRP A 364 -4.47 6.39 -13.58
CA TRP A 364 -5.70 6.07 -14.31
C TRP A 364 -5.96 7.06 -15.45
N SER A 365 -6.17 6.53 -16.65
CA SER A 365 -6.59 7.28 -17.81
C SER A 365 -7.88 6.70 -18.39
N LEU A 366 -8.65 7.57 -19.03
CA LEU A 366 -9.80 7.16 -19.82
C LEU A 366 -9.30 6.71 -21.19
N GLU A 367 -9.70 5.52 -21.67
CA GLU A 367 -9.22 5.00 -22.96
C GLU A 367 -9.96 5.61 -24.16
N SER A 368 -11.22 5.99 -23.97
CA SER A 368 -12.09 6.51 -25.04
C SER A 368 -12.99 7.62 -24.50
N ALA A 369 -13.43 8.51 -25.38
CA ALA A 369 -14.31 9.60 -24.98
C ALA A 369 -15.66 9.06 -24.49
N VAL A 370 -16.19 9.66 -23.43
CA VAL A 370 -17.47 9.26 -22.83
C VAL A 370 -18.45 10.42 -22.87
N THR A 371 -19.62 10.21 -23.47
CA THR A 371 -20.68 11.23 -23.47
C THR A 371 -21.57 11.07 -22.24
N LEU A 372 -21.69 12.17 -21.49
CA LEU A 372 -22.56 12.37 -20.33
C LEU A 372 -23.77 13.20 -20.76
N ARG A 373 -24.97 12.64 -20.75
CA ARG A 373 -26.20 13.40 -21.01
C ARG A 373 -26.84 13.85 -19.70
N LEU A 374 -26.58 15.08 -19.27
CA LEU A 374 -27.04 15.64 -18.01
C LEU A 374 -28.38 16.36 -18.20
N GLY A 375 -29.45 15.81 -17.62
CA GLY A 375 -30.69 16.56 -17.38
C GLY A 375 -30.50 17.49 -16.17
N VAL A 376 -30.80 18.78 -16.34
CA VAL A 376 -30.75 19.77 -15.26
C VAL A 376 -32.18 19.99 -14.74
N ASP A 377 -32.59 19.17 -13.76
CA ASP A 377 -33.95 19.23 -13.21
C ASP A 377 -34.17 20.47 -12.35
N ARG A 378 -33.13 20.84 -11.59
CA ARG A 378 -33.13 21.99 -10.69
C ARG A 378 -31.70 22.50 -10.62
N LEU A 379 -31.52 23.79 -10.82
CA LEU A 379 -30.35 24.56 -10.42
C LEU A 379 -30.91 25.67 -9.51
N ARG A 380 -30.22 26.12 -8.47
CA ARG A 380 -30.68 27.25 -7.64
C ARG A 380 -29.48 28.06 -7.18
N LEU A 381 -29.03 29.04 -7.95
CA LEU A 381 -27.90 29.89 -7.54
C LEU A 381 -28.41 31.04 -6.68
N SER A 382 -28.17 31.01 -5.37
CA SER A 382 -28.55 32.12 -4.49
C SER A 382 -27.52 33.26 -4.54
N GLU A 383 -27.98 34.50 -4.63
CA GLU A 383 -27.10 35.66 -4.48
C GLU A 383 -26.69 35.87 -3.01
N GLY A 384 -25.42 35.62 -2.70
CA GLY A 384 -24.80 36.12 -1.47
C GLY A 384 -24.53 37.63 -1.54
N ALA A 385 -24.49 38.31 -0.38
CA ALA A 385 -24.35 39.77 -0.24
C ALA A 385 -23.02 40.37 -0.76
N ALA A 386 -22.11 39.58 -1.34
CA ALA A 386 -20.78 40.02 -1.79
C ALA A 386 -20.34 39.40 -3.13
N GLY A 387 -21.29 39.16 -4.04
CA GLY A 387 -21.08 38.42 -5.29
C GLY A 387 -21.67 37.03 -5.17
N ALA A 388 -22.09 36.45 -6.29
CA ALA A 388 -22.68 35.11 -6.35
C ALA A 388 -21.70 34.08 -5.77
N GLN A 389 -21.79 33.83 -4.46
CA GLN A 389 -21.06 32.75 -3.82
C GLN A 389 -21.87 31.49 -4.08
N PRO A 390 -21.34 30.48 -4.79
CA PRO A 390 -22.06 29.26 -5.17
C PRO A 390 -22.47 28.37 -3.98
N GLU A 391 -22.38 28.87 -2.75
CA GLU A 391 -22.50 28.13 -1.49
C GLU A 391 -23.90 27.53 -1.25
N TRP A 392 -24.95 28.10 -1.87
CA TRP A 392 -26.33 27.63 -1.69
C TRP A 392 -26.92 27.04 -2.96
N ALA A 393 -26.07 26.65 -3.91
CA ALA A 393 -26.54 25.98 -5.09
C ALA A 393 -27.00 24.55 -4.80
N SER A 394 -28.31 24.34 -4.96
CA SER A 394 -28.89 23.00 -5.06
C SER A 394 -28.94 22.63 -6.53
N PHE A 395 -28.48 21.43 -6.86
CA PHE A 395 -28.62 20.93 -8.21
C PHE A 395 -28.95 19.43 -8.24
N ARG A 396 -29.68 19.00 -9.26
CA ARG A 396 -29.89 17.58 -9.56
C ARG A 396 -29.54 17.38 -11.03
N LEU A 397 -28.47 16.63 -11.25
CA LEU A 397 -28.02 16.18 -12.56
C LEU A 397 -28.25 14.68 -12.63
N ALA A 398 -28.90 14.20 -13.68
CA ALA A 398 -29.01 12.78 -13.95
C ALA A 398 -28.67 12.53 -15.42
N GLY A 399 -27.98 11.44 -15.70
CA GLY A 399 -27.57 11.11 -17.05
C GLY A 399 -27.16 9.67 -17.26
N ASP A 400 -27.19 9.26 -18.51
CA ASP A 400 -26.60 8.00 -18.95
C ASP A 400 -25.12 8.22 -19.30
N LEU A 401 -24.31 7.24 -18.92
CA LEU A 401 -22.89 7.12 -19.20
C LEU A 401 -22.76 6.05 -20.28
N GLU A 402 -22.28 6.45 -21.47
CA GLU A 402 -21.86 5.47 -22.48
C GLU A 402 -20.70 4.61 -21.96
N ASP A 403 -20.43 3.49 -22.62
CA ASP A 403 -19.42 2.52 -22.18
C ASP A 403 -18.07 3.21 -21.95
N ALA A 404 -17.66 3.30 -20.69
CA ALA A 404 -16.46 4.00 -20.29
C ALA A 404 -15.39 2.98 -19.92
N VAL A 405 -14.22 3.05 -20.55
CA VAL A 405 -13.10 2.16 -20.21
C VAL A 405 -12.00 2.96 -19.52
N LEU A 406 -11.71 2.60 -18.28
CA LEU A 406 -10.62 3.15 -17.48
C LEU A 406 -9.43 2.19 -17.50
N ARG A 407 -8.22 2.73 -17.70
CA ARG A 407 -6.96 1.97 -17.69
C ARG A 407 -6.05 2.49 -16.60
N GLY A 408 -5.53 1.59 -15.76
CA GLY A 408 -4.55 1.92 -14.72
C GLY A 408 -3.71 0.70 -14.36
N ASP A 409 -2.39 0.88 -14.22
CA ASP A 409 -1.40 -0.14 -13.78
C ASP A 409 -1.62 -1.58 -14.29
N GLY A 410 -1.91 -1.75 -15.58
CA GLY A 410 -2.11 -3.05 -16.22
C GLY A 410 -3.51 -3.64 -16.11
N HIS A 411 -4.44 -2.91 -15.51
CA HIS A 411 -5.86 -3.24 -15.43
C HIS A 411 -6.68 -2.38 -16.39
N ARG A 412 -7.75 -2.98 -16.92
CA ARG A 412 -8.72 -2.36 -17.81
C ARG A 412 -10.11 -2.60 -17.22
N ILE A 413 -10.86 -1.52 -17.00
CA ILE A 413 -12.15 -1.58 -16.33
C ILE A 413 -13.18 -0.92 -17.22
N GLY A 414 -14.08 -1.70 -17.79
CA GLY A 414 -15.24 -1.23 -18.52
C GLY A 414 -16.39 -0.95 -17.57
N LEU A 415 -16.96 0.24 -17.62
CA LEU A 415 -18.27 0.57 -17.07
C LEU A 415 -19.26 0.53 -18.23
N LEU A 416 -20.01 -0.57 -18.34
CA LEU A 416 -20.98 -0.79 -19.40
C LEU A 416 -22.36 -0.26 -18.96
N GLY A 417 -22.94 0.63 -19.78
CA GLY A 417 -24.29 1.17 -19.59
C GLY A 417 -24.53 1.82 -18.21
N GLY A 418 -23.72 2.81 -17.85
CA GLY A 418 -23.83 3.47 -16.55
C GLY A 418 -24.95 4.52 -16.48
N ARG A 419 -25.44 4.78 -15.28
CA ARG A 419 -26.23 5.95 -14.91
C ARG A 419 -25.45 6.74 -13.88
N LEU A 420 -25.31 8.03 -14.13
CA LEU A 420 -24.72 8.99 -13.21
C LEU A 420 -25.83 9.90 -12.69
N SER A 421 -25.94 10.04 -11.37
CA SER A 421 -26.77 11.08 -10.76
C SER A 421 -25.95 11.86 -9.75
N LEU A 422 -25.86 13.17 -9.92
CA LEU A 422 -25.23 14.09 -8.99
C LEU A 422 -26.32 14.98 -8.38
N GLU A 423 -26.68 14.74 -7.11
CA GLU A 423 -27.65 15.52 -6.36
C GLU A 423 -26.96 16.29 -5.24
N SER A 424 -27.07 17.61 -5.25
CA SER A 424 -26.70 18.46 -4.12
C SER A 424 -27.92 19.26 -3.69
N ARG A 425 -28.32 19.13 -2.42
CA ARG A 425 -29.39 19.99 -1.85
C ARG A 425 -28.84 21.36 -1.43
N SER A 426 -27.54 21.42 -1.18
CA SER A 426 -26.78 22.63 -0.87
C SER A 426 -25.31 22.24 -1.03
N LEU A 427 -24.62 22.90 -1.97
CA LEU A 427 -23.22 22.66 -2.33
C LEU A 427 -22.25 22.69 -1.13
N GLY A 428 -22.64 23.34 -0.03
CA GLY A 428 -21.90 23.33 1.24
C GLY A 428 -22.25 22.23 2.22
N ARG A 429 -23.45 21.61 2.16
CA ARG A 429 -23.93 20.64 3.17
C ARG A 429 -23.81 19.19 2.76
N LYS A 430 -24.31 18.83 1.58
CA LYS A 430 -24.35 17.45 1.09
C LYS A 430 -24.43 17.42 -0.43
N THR A 431 -23.48 16.74 -1.05
CA THR A 431 -23.45 16.44 -2.48
C THR A 431 -23.28 14.94 -2.65
N ASP A 432 -24.28 14.29 -3.24
CA ASP A 432 -24.31 12.86 -3.54
C ASP A 432 -24.03 12.64 -5.03
N LEU A 433 -22.92 11.99 -5.36
CA LEU A 433 -22.62 11.43 -6.67
C LEU A 433 -22.94 9.93 -6.62
N VAL A 434 -23.89 9.46 -7.41
CA VAL A 434 -24.17 8.03 -7.58
C VAL A 434 -23.82 7.65 -9.01
N ILE A 435 -22.93 6.68 -9.17
CA ILE A 435 -22.59 6.04 -10.42
C ILE A 435 -23.06 4.58 -10.28
N ALA A 436 -24.02 4.17 -11.10
CA ALA A 436 -24.53 2.80 -11.12
C ALA A 436 -24.38 2.24 -12.54
N GLY A 437 -23.81 1.06 -12.72
CA GLY A 437 -23.62 0.46 -14.04
C GLY A 437 -23.16 -0.97 -13.92
N THR A 438 -22.73 -1.56 -15.03
CA THR A 438 -22.12 -2.90 -15.01
C THR A 438 -20.62 -2.75 -15.14
N ALA A 439 -19.87 -3.13 -14.11
CA ALA A 439 -18.41 -3.09 -14.15
C ALA A 439 -17.87 -4.44 -14.67
N ASP A 440 -16.99 -4.38 -15.67
CA ASP A 440 -16.23 -5.52 -16.19
C ASP A 440 -14.73 -5.23 -16.02
N ALA A 441 -14.05 -6.08 -15.23
CA ALA A 441 -12.62 -5.96 -14.96
C ALA A 441 -11.74 -6.81 -15.90
N GLY A 442 -12.30 -7.37 -16.99
CA GLY A 442 -11.55 -8.13 -17.98
C GLY A 442 -11.04 -9.50 -17.48
N GLY A 443 -11.68 -10.06 -16.45
CA GLY A 443 -11.32 -11.33 -15.81
C GLY A 443 -12.45 -12.37 -15.82
N SER A 444 -12.23 -13.53 -15.20
CA SER A 444 -13.15 -14.69 -15.20
C SER A 444 -14.52 -14.46 -14.55
N ALA A 445 -14.73 -13.34 -13.86
CA ALA A 445 -15.97 -13.06 -13.10
C ALA A 445 -17.13 -12.52 -13.95
N GLY A 446 -16.87 -12.16 -15.22
CA GLY A 446 -17.85 -11.52 -16.10
C GLY A 446 -18.32 -10.13 -15.60
N PRO A 447 -19.23 -9.48 -16.35
CA PRO A 447 -19.79 -8.17 -15.98
C PRO A 447 -20.62 -8.29 -14.69
N GLN A 448 -20.40 -7.40 -13.73
CA GLN A 448 -21.11 -7.37 -12.44
C GLN A 448 -21.83 -6.03 -12.23
N PRO A 449 -23.07 -6.00 -11.71
CA PRO A 449 -23.71 -4.74 -11.35
C PRO A 449 -22.93 -4.06 -10.22
N ALA A 450 -22.46 -2.84 -10.47
CA ALA A 450 -21.70 -2.03 -9.53
C ALA A 450 -22.44 -0.71 -9.26
N ARG A 451 -22.47 -0.29 -8.00
CA ARG A 451 -23.00 1.01 -7.58
C ARG A 451 -22.01 1.69 -6.66
N VAL A 452 -21.52 2.86 -7.06
CA VAL A 452 -20.68 3.73 -6.24
C VAL A 452 -21.50 4.97 -5.89
N ARG A 453 -21.67 5.24 -4.60
CA ARG A 453 -22.23 6.46 -4.06
C ARG A 453 -21.16 7.20 -3.29
N VAL A 454 -20.78 8.38 -3.75
CA VAL A 454 -19.89 9.32 -3.08
C VAL A 454 -20.73 10.47 -2.53
N SER A 455 -20.82 10.57 -1.21
CA SER A 455 -21.52 11.61 -0.46
C SER A 455 -20.49 12.54 0.18
N LEU A 456 -20.35 13.75 -0.33
CA LEU A 456 -19.52 14.80 0.27
C LEU A 456 -20.39 15.68 1.17
N LEU A 457 -20.15 15.61 2.49
CA LEU A 457 -20.80 16.39 3.52
C LEU A 457 -19.91 17.55 3.96
N ASN A 458 -20.49 18.72 4.23
CA ASN A 458 -19.78 19.89 4.79
C ASN A 458 -18.54 20.37 3.99
N ALA A 459 -18.58 20.26 2.66
CA ALA A 459 -17.44 20.49 1.76
C ALA A 459 -16.73 21.86 1.92
N ARG A 460 -17.47 22.90 2.33
CA ARG A 460 -16.92 24.21 2.69
C ARG A 460 -17.70 24.77 3.87
N MET A 461 -16.97 25.09 4.94
CA MET A 461 -17.56 25.50 6.22
C MET A 461 -17.70 27.03 6.29
N PRO A 462 -18.89 27.58 6.57
CA PRO A 462 -18.96 28.82 7.34
C PRO A 462 -18.34 28.56 8.73
N ALA A 463 -17.73 29.57 9.34
CA ALA A 463 -17.10 29.45 10.66
C ALA A 463 -18.08 28.81 11.67
N GLY A 464 -17.81 27.56 12.09
CA GLY A 464 -18.63 26.80 13.04
C GLY A 464 -19.37 25.56 12.50
N ALA A 465 -19.38 25.28 11.19
CA ALA A 465 -19.84 23.97 10.69
C ALA A 465 -18.81 22.87 11.05
N GLY A 466 -19.25 21.62 11.24
CA GLY A 466 -18.34 20.48 11.51
C GLY A 466 -17.51 20.08 10.28
N PRO A 467 -16.39 19.36 10.45
CA PRO A 467 -15.43 19.04 9.39
C PRO A 467 -16.05 18.41 8.13
N PRO A 468 -15.47 18.64 6.93
CA PRO A 468 -15.89 17.94 5.73
C PRO A 468 -15.78 16.43 5.92
N THR A 469 -16.85 15.73 5.57
CA THR A 469 -16.93 14.26 5.67
C THR A 469 -17.22 13.70 4.29
N LEU A 470 -16.36 12.81 3.80
CA LEU A 470 -16.55 12.11 2.52
C LEU A 470 -16.99 10.67 2.84
N GLN A 471 -18.21 10.32 2.49
CA GLN A 471 -18.72 8.95 2.57
C GLN A 471 -18.71 8.34 1.17
N VAL A 472 -18.09 7.18 0.99
CA VAL A 472 -18.05 6.41 -0.26
C VAL A 472 -18.65 5.04 0.03
N GLU A 473 -19.85 4.79 -0.45
CA GLU A 473 -20.52 3.49 -0.40
C GLU A 473 -20.39 2.85 -1.78
N ALA A 474 -19.72 1.70 -1.87
CA ALA A 474 -19.54 0.98 -3.10
C ALA A 474 -20.00 -0.48 -2.96
N LEU A 475 -21.00 -0.84 -3.75
CA LEU A 475 -21.63 -2.16 -3.76
C LEU A 475 -21.31 -2.86 -5.07
N GLY A 476 -20.92 -4.14 -5.00
CA GLY A 476 -20.68 -4.97 -6.18
C GLY A 476 -19.44 -4.57 -6.97
N LEU A 477 -18.44 -3.93 -6.35
CA LEU A 477 -17.19 -3.63 -7.03
C LEU A 477 -16.40 -4.91 -7.32
N PRO A 478 -15.97 -5.15 -8.57
CA PRO A 478 -14.96 -6.16 -8.85
C PRO A 478 -13.74 -5.97 -7.95
N THR A 479 -13.30 -7.03 -7.26
CA THR A 479 -12.16 -6.96 -6.33
C THR A 479 -10.87 -6.40 -6.94
N PRO A 480 -10.56 -6.55 -8.25
CA PRO A 480 -9.44 -5.85 -8.89
C PRO A 480 -9.47 -4.32 -8.75
N LEU A 481 -10.65 -3.71 -8.55
CA LEU A 481 -10.78 -2.27 -8.27
C LEU A 481 -10.11 -1.87 -6.96
N LEU A 482 -9.84 -2.79 -6.02
CA LEU A 482 -9.01 -2.48 -4.85
C LEU A 482 -7.58 -2.05 -5.23
N GLY A 483 -7.12 -2.36 -6.44
CA GLY A 483 -5.89 -1.80 -6.99
C GLY A 483 -5.90 -0.26 -7.04
N LEU A 484 -7.08 0.38 -7.12
CA LEU A 484 -7.23 1.84 -7.00
C LEU A 484 -6.75 2.39 -5.66
N LEU A 485 -6.77 1.57 -4.60
CA LEU A 485 -6.34 1.94 -3.25
C LEU A 485 -4.87 1.56 -2.97
N GLY A 486 -4.18 0.91 -3.91
CA GLY A 486 -2.75 0.64 -3.85
C GLY A 486 -2.32 -0.76 -4.34
N PRO A 487 -0.99 -1.03 -4.38
CA PRO A 487 -0.38 -2.19 -5.02
C PRO A 487 -0.68 -3.56 -4.39
N ALA A 488 -1.36 -3.62 -3.24
CA ALA A 488 -1.79 -4.87 -2.59
C ALA A 488 -3.03 -5.52 -3.24
N GLY A 489 -3.79 -4.79 -4.07
CA GLY A 489 -5.11 -5.20 -4.57
C GLY A 489 -5.16 -6.45 -5.49
N ALA A 490 -4.05 -6.82 -6.13
CA ALA A 490 -4.07 -7.84 -7.21
C ALA A 490 -4.19 -9.30 -6.73
N ARG A 491 -3.79 -9.64 -5.49
CA ARG A 491 -4.00 -10.98 -4.91
C ARG A 491 -5.26 -11.06 -4.03
N SER A 492 -5.86 -9.92 -3.73
CA SER A 492 -7.02 -9.81 -2.84
C SER A 492 -8.26 -10.51 -3.39
N ALA A 493 -8.36 -10.73 -4.70
CA ALA A 493 -9.49 -11.43 -5.32
C ALA A 493 -9.61 -12.90 -4.88
N GLU A 494 -8.49 -13.59 -4.64
CA GLU A 494 -8.49 -14.98 -4.17
C GLU A 494 -8.92 -15.07 -2.69
N THR A 495 -8.57 -14.06 -1.89
CA THR A 495 -8.86 -14.04 -0.45
C THR A 495 -10.21 -13.41 -0.12
N LEU A 496 -10.65 -12.37 -0.85
CA LEU A 496 -11.88 -11.62 -0.57
C LEU A 496 -13.07 -12.09 -1.43
N GLY A 497 -12.82 -12.90 -2.48
CA GLY A 497 -13.81 -13.29 -3.48
C GLY A 497 -13.89 -12.29 -4.65
N PRO A 498 -14.78 -12.53 -5.64
CA PRO A 498 -14.84 -11.75 -6.89
C PRO A 498 -15.48 -10.36 -6.74
N THR A 499 -16.27 -10.15 -5.68
CA THR A 499 -16.99 -8.90 -5.42
C THR A 499 -16.74 -8.41 -4.02
N LEU A 500 -16.66 -7.08 -3.88
CA LEU A 500 -16.44 -6.42 -2.61
C LEU A 500 -17.53 -5.37 -2.34
N GLY A 501 -18.13 -5.45 -1.16
CA GLY A 501 -18.88 -4.35 -0.56
C GLY A 501 -17.94 -3.53 0.30
N LEU A 502 -17.82 -2.23 0.00
CA LEU A 502 -17.06 -1.27 0.78
C LEU A 502 -17.97 -0.13 1.20
N SER A 503 -18.01 0.18 2.49
CA SER A 503 -18.51 1.46 2.97
C SER A 503 -17.37 2.20 3.65
N VAL A 504 -16.86 3.24 3.01
CA VAL A 504 -15.78 4.10 3.50
C VAL A 504 -16.39 5.39 4.02
N GLU A 505 -16.23 5.69 5.29
CA GLU A 505 -16.56 6.97 5.89
C GLU A 505 -15.25 7.68 6.27
N ALA A 506 -14.91 8.74 5.53
CA ALA A 506 -13.73 9.56 5.74
C ALA A 506 -14.11 10.87 6.44
N VAL A 507 -13.68 11.07 7.68
CA VAL A 507 -13.84 12.33 8.41
C VAL A 507 -12.52 13.09 8.34
N GLN A 508 -12.52 14.26 7.70
CA GLN A 508 -11.30 15.07 7.54
C GLN A 508 -11.36 16.30 8.46
N THR A 509 -10.56 16.32 9.52
CA THR A 509 -10.42 17.49 10.39
C THR A 509 -9.44 18.49 9.79
N LEU A 510 -9.95 19.61 9.27
CA LEU A 510 -9.16 20.76 8.85
C LEU A 510 -9.18 21.84 9.94
N PRO A 511 -8.02 22.40 10.36
CA PRO A 511 -7.99 23.60 11.18
C PRO A 511 -8.70 24.75 10.45
N ALA A 512 -9.60 25.46 11.15
CA ALA A 512 -10.54 26.44 10.58
C ALA A 512 -9.87 27.61 9.83
N ASP A 513 -8.58 27.82 10.06
CA ASP A 513 -7.81 28.99 9.68
C ASP A 513 -6.83 28.75 8.51
N ARG A 514 -6.73 27.54 7.94
CA ARG A 514 -5.73 27.23 6.87
C ARG A 514 -6.20 26.27 5.77
N LEU A 515 -7.17 26.67 4.95
CA LEU A 515 -7.64 25.94 3.74
C LEU A 515 -6.56 25.70 2.64
N ARG A 516 -5.34 26.24 2.77
CA ARG A 516 -4.24 26.04 1.80
C ARG A 516 -3.19 25.00 2.22
N ARG A 517 -3.28 24.42 3.42
CA ARG A 517 -2.32 23.38 3.86
C ARG A 517 -2.93 21.98 3.73
N ARG A 518 -2.07 20.98 3.46
CA ARG A 518 -2.46 19.57 3.39
C ARG A 518 -3.15 19.15 4.70
N PRO A 519 -4.17 18.27 4.66
CA PRO A 519 -4.85 17.80 5.87
C PRO A 519 -3.89 17.25 6.92
N GLU A 520 -4.10 17.64 8.18
CA GLU A 520 -3.32 17.12 9.31
C GLU A 520 -3.81 15.75 9.77
N VAL A 521 -5.12 15.48 9.72
CA VAL A 521 -5.70 14.19 10.14
C VAL A 521 -6.86 13.78 9.21
N VAL A 522 -6.86 12.52 8.77
CA VAL A 522 -7.98 11.89 8.07
C VAL A 522 -8.32 10.60 8.80
N ASP A 523 -9.53 10.50 9.35
CA ASP A 523 -10.01 9.27 9.99
C ASP A 523 -10.92 8.52 9.01
N LEU A 524 -10.54 7.31 8.62
CA LEU A 524 -11.24 6.48 7.63
C LEU A 524 -11.84 5.27 8.34
N LYS A 525 -13.16 5.20 8.44
CA LYS A 525 -13.87 3.96 8.82
C LYS A 525 -14.25 3.21 7.55
N ILE A 526 -13.72 2.02 7.37
CA ILE A 526 -13.93 1.15 6.20
C ILE A 526 -14.66 -0.10 6.68
N ASP A 527 -15.95 -0.20 6.43
CA ASP A 527 -16.71 -1.43 6.64
C ASP A 527 -16.51 -2.32 5.41
N VAL A 528 -15.83 -3.46 5.57
CA VAL A 528 -15.56 -4.40 4.49
C VAL A 528 -16.51 -5.59 4.58
N ALA A 529 -17.23 -5.86 3.50
CA ALA A 529 -18.07 -7.04 3.34
C ALA A 529 -17.68 -7.78 2.06
N SER A 530 -17.05 -8.93 2.21
CA SER A 530 -16.64 -9.82 1.12
C SER A 530 -16.98 -11.26 1.46
N ARG A 531 -16.80 -12.19 0.51
CA ARG A 531 -17.03 -13.62 0.77
C ARG A 531 -16.03 -14.18 1.78
N GLY A 532 -14.82 -13.62 1.81
CA GLY A 532 -13.72 -14.08 2.66
C GLY A 532 -13.38 -13.17 3.84
N MET A 533 -14.03 -12.02 3.99
CA MET A 533 -13.76 -11.07 5.08
C MET A 533 -14.99 -10.23 5.41
N THR A 534 -15.36 -10.17 6.69
CA THR A 534 -16.42 -9.29 7.18
C THR A 534 -16.00 -8.59 8.46
N GLY A 535 -16.12 -7.26 8.48
CA GLY A 535 -15.98 -6.44 9.68
C GLY A 535 -15.49 -5.01 9.41
N PRO A 536 -15.55 -4.13 10.43
CA PRO A 536 -15.08 -2.75 10.34
C PRO A 536 -13.56 -2.64 10.49
N VAL A 537 -12.94 -1.76 9.70
CA VAL A 537 -11.54 -1.38 9.78
C VAL A 537 -11.45 0.14 9.92
N ARG A 538 -10.77 0.65 10.95
CA ARG A 538 -10.46 2.08 11.10
C ARG A 538 -9.02 2.35 10.70
N LEU A 539 -8.83 3.29 9.78
CA LEU A 539 -7.54 3.77 9.30
C LEU A 539 -7.44 5.27 9.59
N ARG A 540 -6.66 5.66 10.59
CA ARG A 540 -6.41 7.05 10.93
C ARG A 540 -5.09 7.50 10.35
N LEU A 541 -5.12 8.37 9.35
CA LEU A 541 -3.94 8.99 8.73
C LEU A 541 -3.62 10.32 9.44
N LEU A 542 -2.36 10.51 9.81
CA LEU A 542 -1.81 11.71 10.43
C LEU A 542 -0.72 12.31 9.52
N GLU A 543 -0.54 13.63 9.59
CA GLU A 543 0.53 14.37 8.90
C GLU A 543 0.59 14.09 7.39
N ALA A 544 -0.55 14.17 6.70
CA ALA A 544 -0.67 13.83 5.28
C ALA A 544 -0.23 12.39 4.93
N GLY A 545 -0.50 11.43 5.83
CA GLY A 545 -0.21 10.01 5.65
C GLY A 545 1.20 9.59 6.09
N ARG A 546 2.01 10.50 6.66
CA ARG A 546 3.33 10.16 7.19
C ARG A 546 3.25 9.28 8.42
N ALA A 547 2.24 9.49 9.25
CA ALA A 547 1.96 8.63 10.37
C ALA A 547 0.52 8.16 10.28
N GLY A 548 0.18 7.11 11.01
CA GLY A 548 -1.20 6.71 11.16
C GLY A 548 -1.37 5.50 12.03
N SER A 549 -2.63 5.10 12.21
CA SER A 549 -3.01 3.87 12.88
C SER A 549 -4.06 3.10 12.10
N LEU A 550 -3.96 1.77 12.15
CA LEU A 550 -4.94 0.83 11.64
C LEU A 550 -5.49 0.04 12.83
N SER A 551 -6.80 0.01 13.02
CA SER A 551 -7.44 -0.76 14.08
C SER A 551 -8.74 -1.40 13.59
N THR A 552 -9.19 -2.43 14.29
CA THR A 552 -10.47 -3.10 14.04
C THR A 552 -11.32 -2.93 15.30
N PRO A 553 -12.35 -2.06 15.31
CA PRO A 553 -13.17 -1.86 16.50
C PRO A 553 -13.99 -3.10 16.89
N GLU A 554 -14.15 -4.04 15.96
CA GLU A 554 -14.68 -5.39 16.16
C GLU A 554 -13.75 -6.38 15.45
N PRO A 555 -13.59 -7.62 15.94
CA PRO A 555 -12.74 -8.61 15.28
C PRO A 555 -13.14 -8.85 13.82
N LEU A 556 -12.16 -8.78 12.91
CA LEU A 556 -12.36 -9.14 11.51
C LEU A 556 -12.53 -10.65 11.39
N ARG A 557 -13.68 -11.09 10.90
CA ARG A 557 -13.90 -12.49 10.57
C ARG A 557 -13.38 -12.78 9.18
N LEU A 558 -12.31 -13.55 9.10
CA LEU A 558 -11.71 -14.04 7.85
C LEU A 558 -12.23 -15.46 7.59
N ARG A 559 -12.59 -15.75 6.33
CA ARG A 559 -12.83 -17.10 5.84
C ARG A 559 -11.80 -17.39 4.76
N LEU A 560 -10.76 -18.12 5.14
CA LEU A 560 -9.65 -18.49 4.28
C LEU A 560 -9.97 -19.80 3.56
N GLU A 561 -10.16 -19.76 2.25
CA GLU A 561 -10.28 -20.97 1.45
C GLU A 561 -8.94 -21.76 1.44
N PRO A 562 -8.96 -23.09 1.24
CA PRO A 562 -7.76 -23.94 1.21
C PRO A 562 -6.55 -23.38 0.46
N ALA A 563 -6.77 -22.82 -0.73
CA ALA A 563 -5.73 -22.23 -1.56
C ALA A 563 -5.10 -20.99 -0.90
N ALA A 564 -5.90 -20.18 -0.21
CA ALA A 564 -5.41 -19.00 0.51
C ALA A 564 -4.51 -19.42 1.67
N VAL A 565 -4.90 -20.44 2.45
CA VAL A 565 -4.07 -20.97 3.56
C VAL A 565 -2.74 -21.51 3.04
N ALA A 566 -2.74 -22.25 1.94
CA ALA A 566 -1.52 -22.77 1.32
C ALA A 566 -0.55 -21.64 0.88
N SER A 567 -1.09 -20.51 0.40
CA SER A 567 -0.27 -19.35 0.02
C SER A 567 0.28 -18.55 1.20
N LEU A 568 -0.43 -18.53 2.34
CA LEU A 568 -0.02 -17.84 3.56
C LEU A 568 1.05 -18.61 4.34
N LEU A 569 1.08 -19.94 4.21
CA LEU A 569 1.98 -20.82 4.95
C LEU A 569 2.81 -21.70 3.99
N PRO A 570 3.71 -21.10 3.18
CA PRO A 570 4.46 -21.83 2.14
C PRO A 570 5.36 -22.94 2.70
N GLN A 571 5.80 -22.82 3.94
CA GLN A 571 6.59 -23.86 4.63
C GLN A 571 5.74 -25.12 4.93
N ILE A 572 4.45 -24.95 5.24
CA ILE A 572 3.50 -26.07 5.44
C ILE A 572 3.24 -26.76 4.10
N ALA A 573 3.06 -25.99 3.03
CA ALA A 573 2.91 -26.55 1.68
C ALA A 573 4.16 -27.31 1.23
N ALA A 574 5.37 -26.81 1.54
CA ALA A 574 6.63 -27.48 1.24
C ALA A 574 6.80 -28.82 1.98
N ALA A 575 6.17 -28.97 3.16
CA ALA A 575 6.12 -30.22 3.91
C ALA A 575 5.08 -31.23 3.36
N GLY A 576 4.42 -30.91 2.23
CA GLY A 576 3.40 -31.76 1.63
C GLY A 576 2.04 -31.72 2.34
N VAL A 577 1.85 -30.76 3.25
CA VAL A 577 0.63 -30.65 4.06
C VAL A 577 -0.39 -29.77 3.37
N THR A 578 -1.55 -30.33 3.05
CA THR A 578 -2.68 -29.62 2.42
C THR A 578 -3.84 -29.46 3.38
N VAL A 579 -4.47 -28.28 3.40
CA VAL A 579 -5.69 -28.00 4.16
C VAL A 579 -6.91 -28.31 3.28
N GLU A 580 -7.80 -29.22 3.68
CA GLU A 580 -8.93 -29.65 2.82
C GLU A 580 -10.19 -28.76 2.90
N ARG A 581 -10.32 -27.92 3.93
CA ARG A 581 -11.54 -27.12 4.17
C ARG A 581 -11.22 -25.65 4.45
N ALA A 582 -12.17 -24.78 4.14
CA ALA A 582 -12.07 -23.36 4.48
C ALA A 582 -11.93 -23.19 6.00
N VAL A 583 -11.05 -22.28 6.40
CA VAL A 583 -10.72 -21.97 7.78
C VAL A 583 -11.33 -20.62 8.14
N SER A 584 -12.06 -20.56 9.25
CA SER A 584 -12.48 -19.29 9.83
C SER A 584 -11.39 -18.79 10.79
N ALA A 585 -11.07 -17.49 10.72
CA ALA A 585 -10.14 -16.84 11.64
C ALA A 585 -10.75 -15.54 12.16
N GLU A 586 -10.45 -15.16 13.40
CA GLU A 586 -10.82 -13.85 13.94
C GLU A 586 -9.56 -13.02 14.16
N LEU A 587 -9.45 -11.89 13.46
CA LEU A 587 -8.32 -10.98 13.58
C LEU A 587 -8.74 -9.75 14.39
N ASP A 588 -8.23 -9.62 15.62
CA ASP A 588 -8.44 -8.46 16.48
C ASP A 588 -7.20 -7.55 16.48
N LEU A 589 -7.19 -6.59 15.56
CA LEU A 589 -6.18 -5.55 15.47
C LEU A 589 -6.55 -4.39 16.39
N ARG A 590 -6.09 -4.44 17.65
CA ARG A 590 -6.31 -3.35 18.62
C ARG A 590 -5.82 -2.01 18.11
N GLU A 591 -4.53 -1.92 17.75
CA GLU A 591 -3.96 -0.73 17.11
C GLU A 591 -2.59 -1.01 16.49
N LEU A 592 -2.46 -0.82 15.18
CA LEU A 592 -1.20 -0.91 14.44
C LEU A 592 -0.77 0.49 14.01
N ARG A 593 0.30 1.04 14.59
CA ARG A 593 0.78 2.40 14.32
C ARG A 593 2.01 2.40 13.42
N TRP A 594 2.08 3.34 12.49
CA TRP A 594 3.28 3.61 11.70
C TRP A 594 3.66 5.09 11.74
N SER A 595 4.95 5.37 11.57
CA SER A 595 5.47 6.72 11.33
C SER A 595 6.64 6.64 10.35
N ALA A 596 6.51 7.27 9.20
CA ALA A 596 7.56 7.39 8.20
C ALA A 596 8.26 8.76 8.33
N PRO A 597 9.60 8.81 8.37
CA PRO A 597 10.33 10.08 8.31
C PRO A 597 9.98 10.87 7.03
N PRO A 598 10.12 12.21 7.04
CA PRO A 598 9.94 13.02 5.84
C PRO A 598 10.84 12.53 4.69
N GLY A 599 10.24 12.01 3.61
CA GLY A 599 10.97 11.46 2.45
C GLY A 599 11.28 9.96 2.50
N ALA A 600 10.86 9.24 3.56
CA ALA A 600 11.18 7.82 3.75
C ALA A 600 10.17 6.83 3.16
N LEU A 601 8.98 7.28 2.73
CA LEU A 601 8.19 6.51 1.77
C LEU A 601 8.87 6.69 0.41
N PRO A 602 9.62 5.69 -0.08
CA PRO A 602 10.26 5.80 -1.38
C PRO A 602 9.20 6.12 -2.43
N ARG A 603 9.53 7.00 -3.38
CA ARG A 603 8.69 7.24 -4.57
C ARG A 603 8.36 5.86 -5.15
N ALA A 604 7.10 5.43 -5.07
CA ALA A 604 6.68 4.04 -5.33
C ALA A 604 6.92 3.57 -6.77
N ALA A 605 7.35 4.48 -7.66
CA ALA A 605 7.76 4.15 -9.02
C ALA A 605 9.02 3.28 -9.02
N GLY A 606 8.85 1.97 -9.17
CA GLY A 606 9.92 1.02 -9.48
C GLY A 606 10.34 0.05 -8.37
N LEU A 607 9.79 0.16 -7.15
CA LEU A 607 10.07 -0.83 -6.11
C LEU A 607 9.20 -2.08 -6.26
N SER A 608 9.81 -3.24 -6.04
CA SER A 608 9.11 -4.51 -5.98
C SER A 608 8.17 -4.58 -4.76
N ARG A 609 7.16 -5.46 -4.83
CA ARG A 609 6.19 -5.69 -3.74
C ARG A 609 6.86 -6.00 -2.39
N ARG A 610 7.96 -6.75 -2.42
CA ARG A 610 8.73 -7.11 -1.23
C ARG A 610 9.42 -5.90 -0.62
N GLU A 611 10.02 -5.04 -1.44
CA GLU A 611 10.71 -3.82 -0.96
C GLU A 611 9.75 -2.80 -0.35
N LEU A 612 8.53 -2.69 -0.90
CA LEU A 612 7.47 -1.84 -0.32
C LEU A 612 6.97 -2.38 1.03
N PHE A 613 6.74 -3.69 1.13
CA PHE A 613 6.33 -4.33 2.37
C PHE A 613 7.43 -4.22 3.44
N ASP A 614 8.69 -4.47 3.08
CA ASP A 614 9.84 -4.31 3.97
C ASP A 614 10.02 -2.84 4.39
N ALA A 615 9.77 -1.88 3.49
CA ALA A 615 9.80 -0.45 3.81
C ALA A 615 8.69 -0.05 4.79
N TRP A 616 7.49 -0.61 4.63
CA TRP A 616 6.39 -0.37 5.56
C TRP A 616 6.68 -0.99 6.94
N LEU A 617 7.13 -2.25 7.00
CA LEU A 617 7.54 -2.91 8.25
C LEU A 617 8.63 -2.13 9.00
N ARG A 618 9.59 -1.54 8.29
CA ARG A 618 10.66 -0.71 8.88
C ARG A 618 10.16 0.58 9.54
N ASN A 619 8.95 1.03 9.22
CA ASN A 619 8.36 2.27 9.73
C ASN A 619 7.21 2.02 10.73
N LEU A 620 6.96 0.77 11.12
CA LEU A 620 6.07 0.46 12.24
C LEU A 620 6.69 0.98 13.54
N ASP A 621 5.86 1.46 14.46
CA ASP A 621 6.26 1.79 15.84
C ASP A 621 5.89 0.62 16.75
N PRO A 622 6.79 -0.36 16.97
CA PRO A 622 6.47 -1.56 17.72
C PRO A 622 6.26 -1.31 19.23
N ALA A 623 6.73 -0.18 19.76
CA ALA A 623 6.52 0.20 21.15
C ALA A 623 5.06 0.61 21.42
N ARG A 624 4.33 1.05 20.38
CA ARG A 624 2.94 1.51 20.46
C ARG A 624 1.95 0.68 19.65
N SER A 625 2.43 -0.28 18.87
CA SER A 625 1.58 -1.19 18.09
C SER A 625 1.33 -2.48 18.86
N GLY A 626 0.07 -2.89 18.94
CA GLY A 626 -0.37 -4.14 19.56
C GLY A 626 -1.27 -4.94 18.62
N MET A 627 -1.06 -6.25 18.54
CA MET A 627 -1.80 -7.16 17.67
C MET A 627 -2.16 -8.42 18.45
N MET A 628 -3.43 -8.81 18.38
CA MET A 628 -3.91 -10.10 18.89
C MET A 628 -4.49 -10.88 17.71
N LEU A 629 -3.83 -11.95 17.31
CA LEU A 629 -4.33 -12.83 16.27
C LEU A 629 -4.87 -14.10 16.95
N GLY A 630 -6.20 -14.29 16.89
CA GLY A 630 -6.87 -15.50 17.37
C GLY A 630 -7.36 -16.33 16.19
N LEU A 631 -6.62 -17.37 15.84
CA LEU A 631 -7.04 -18.31 14.79
C LEU A 631 -7.66 -19.54 15.46
N GLN A 632 -8.99 -19.60 15.50
CA GLN A 632 -9.72 -20.78 15.97
C GLN A 632 -10.17 -21.62 14.78
N VAL A 633 -9.60 -22.81 14.63
CA VAL A 633 -9.94 -23.74 13.56
C VAL A 633 -10.64 -24.97 14.13
N PRO A 634 -11.97 -25.14 13.90
CA PRO A 634 -12.73 -26.23 14.49
C PRO A 634 -12.21 -27.62 14.09
N ARG A 635 -11.74 -27.74 12.85
CA ARG A 635 -11.17 -28.98 12.33
C ARG A 635 -10.22 -28.71 11.17
N VAL A 636 -8.96 -29.12 11.29
CA VAL A 636 -7.98 -29.12 10.21
C VAL A 636 -7.66 -30.56 9.87
N ARG A 637 -7.81 -30.93 8.60
CA ARG A 637 -7.33 -32.21 8.10
C ARG A 637 -5.98 -32.01 7.46
N LEU A 638 -4.96 -32.67 8.00
CA LEU A 638 -3.59 -32.64 7.50
C LEU A 638 -3.32 -33.94 6.74
N ARG A 639 -2.71 -33.84 5.57
CA ARG A 639 -2.18 -34.99 4.83
C ARG A 639 -0.67 -35.03 4.98
N GLY A 640 -0.14 -36.11 5.53
CA GLY A 640 1.31 -36.31 5.66
C GLY A 640 1.97 -36.81 4.37
N PRO A 641 3.32 -36.79 4.29
CA PRO A 641 4.08 -37.34 3.17
C PRO A 641 3.83 -38.83 2.92
N GLY A 642 3.44 -39.59 3.95
CA GLY A 642 2.98 -40.98 3.82
C GLY A 642 1.59 -41.14 3.20
N GLY A 643 0.92 -40.04 2.85
CA GLY A 643 -0.44 -40.01 2.31
C GLY A 643 -1.54 -40.13 3.36
N GLY A 644 -1.19 -40.42 4.63
CA GLY A 644 -2.13 -40.55 5.74
C GLY A 644 -2.77 -39.22 6.15
N LEU A 645 -4.03 -39.30 6.59
CA LEU A 645 -4.82 -38.15 7.03
C LEU A 645 -4.88 -38.08 8.56
N VAL A 646 -4.72 -36.88 9.10
CA VAL A 646 -4.90 -36.58 10.52
C VAL A 646 -5.88 -35.44 10.68
N ASP A 647 -6.89 -35.66 11.52
CA ASP A 647 -7.83 -34.61 11.88
C ASP A 647 -7.37 -33.97 13.19
N LEU A 648 -6.94 -32.71 13.10
CA LEU A 648 -6.78 -31.82 14.24
C LEU A 648 -8.13 -31.20 14.55
N ALA A 649 -8.70 -31.50 15.70
CA ALA A 649 -9.92 -30.88 16.19
C ALA A 649 -9.58 -29.77 17.20
N ASP A 650 -10.37 -28.70 17.18
CA ASP A 650 -10.30 -27.59 18.13
C ASP A 650 -8.96 -26.84 18.14
N LEU A 651 -8.26 -26.77 17.00
CA LEU A 651 -6.99 -26.06 16.87
C LEU A 651 -7.18 -24.57 17.19
N THR A 652 -6.70 -24.15 18.35
CA THR A 652 -6.74 -22.75 18.76
C THR A 652 -5.32 -22.20 18.70
N LEU A 653 -5.06 -21.30 17.76
CA LEU A 653 -3.78 -20.63 17.57
C LEU A 653 -3.92 -19.17 18.04
N GLU A 654 -3.40 -18.88 19.22
CA GLU A 654 -3.31 -17.51 19.74
C GLU A 654 -1.89 -16.98 19.59
N ALA A 655 -1.77 -15.85 18.89
CA ALA A 655 -0.56 -15.04 18.90
C ALA A 655 -0.88 -13.69 19.55
N ASP A 656 -0.45 -13.53 20.80
CA ASP A 656 -0.63 -12.29 21.55
C ASP A 656 0.67 -11.48 21.56
N ALA A 657 0.62 -10.31 20.92
CA ALA A 657 1.61 -9.26 21.04
C ALA A 657 0.93 -7.98 21.57
N HIS A 658 0.70 -7.91 22.89
CA HIS A 658 0.24 -6.70 23.58
C HIS A 658 1.05 -5.45 23.19
N ARG A 659 2.34 -5.63 22.91
CA ARG A 659 3.21 -4.70 22.19
C ARG A 659 4.08 -5.53 21.24
N LEU A 660 4.30 -5.09 20.01
CA LEU A 660 5.21 -5.78 19.08
C LEU A 660 6.65 -5.85 19.62
N GLY A 661 7.05 -4.93 20.51
CA GLY A 661 8.32 -5.00 21.24
C GLY A 661 8.35 -5.98 22.43
N GLY A 662 7.22 -6.62 22.77
CA GLY A 662 7.17 -7.74 23.70
C GLY A 662 7.43 -9.07 22.98
N GLN A 663 7.73 -10.13 23.73
CA GLN A 663 7.90 -11.48 23.18
C GLN A 663 6.52 -12.01 22.77
N PRO A 664 6.17 -12.10 21.47
CA PRO A 664 4.90 -12.66 21.06
C PRO A 664 4.87 -14.11 21.55
N ARG A 665 3.79 -14.46 22.24
CA ARG A 665 3.56 -15.84 22.68
C ARG A 665 2.70 -16.53 21.63
N LEU A 666 3.16 -17.68 21.17
CA LEU A 666 2.39 -18.59 20.36
C LEU A 666 1.80 -19.65 21.30
N PHE A 667 0.48 -19.77 21.32
CA PHE A 667 -0.19 -20.87 21.99
C PHE A 667 -0.99 -21.64 20.94
N ALA A 668 -0.73 -22.94 20.83
CA ALA A 668 -1.56 -23.86 20.07
C ALA A 668 -2.03 -25.00 20.98
N ASP A 669 -3.34 -25.23 21.02
CA ASP A 669 -3.89 -26.43 21.63
C ASP A 669 -4.78 -27.12 20.61
N THR A 670 -4.63 -28.44 20.47
CA THR A 670 -5.41 -29.23 19.52
C THR A 670 -5.59 -30.65 20.02
N ARG A 671 -6.76 -31.23 19.73
CA ARG A 671 -6.99 -32.67 19.86
C ARG A 671 -6.66 -33.38 18.55
N VAL A 672 -5.99 -34.51 18.65
CA VAL A 672 -5.62 -35.35 17.51
C VAL A 672 -6.61 -36.50 17.41
N VAL A 673 -7.43 -36.50 16.36
CA VAL A 673 -8.44 -37.52 16.10
C VAL A 673 -8.03 -38.34 14.88
N PRO A 674 -8.08 -39.69 14.94
CA PRO A 674 -7.90 -40.52 13.75
C PRO A 674 -8.91 -40.13 12.66
N ALA A 675 -8.45 -39.86 11.44
CA ALA A 675 -9.31 -39.42 10.35
C ALA A 675 -10.27 -40.52 9.85
N ASP A 676 -9.85 -41.77 10.00
CA ASP A 676 -10.61 -42.95 9.63
C ASP A 676 -11.34 -43.44 10.88
N GLY A 677 -12.67 -43.37 10.90
CA GLY A 677 -13.52 -43.84 12.01
C GLY A 677 -13.49 -45.36 12.22
N GLY A 678 -12.30 -45.97 12.16
CA GLY A 678 -12.05 -47.36 12.47
C GLY A 678 -12.54 -47.70 13.87
N THR A 679 -13.07 -48.91 14.02
CA THR A 679 -13.84 -49.38 15.17
C THR A 679 -13.07 -49.49 16.48
N THR A 680 -11.75 -49.28 16.48
CA THR A 680 -10.96 -49.14 17.71
C THR A 680 -11.10 -47.72 18.23
N VAL A 681 -11.98 -47.55 19.22
CA VAL A 681 -12.12 -46.31 20.00
C VAL A 681 -10.82 -46.09 20.78
N LEU A 682 -9.85 -45.44 20.14
CA LEU A 682 -8.71 -44.86 20.85
C LEU A 682 -9.15 -43.51 21.39
N GLU A 683 -8.82 -43.23 22.65
CA GLU A 683 -9.05 -41.90 23.22
C GLU A 683 -8.29 -40.86 22.38
N PRO A 684 -8.89 -39.71 22.05
CA PRO A 684 -8.22 -38.65 21.33
C PRO A 684 -7.07 -38.11 22.19
N GLY A 685 -5.85 -38.15 21.65
CA GLY A 685 -4.70 -37.48 22.26
C GLY A 685 -4.78 -35.97 22.09
N SER A 686 -3.99 -35.22 22.87
CA SER A 686 -3.85 -33.76 22.72
C SER A 686 -2.41 -33.39 22.40
N VAL A 687 -2.25 -32.28 21.67
CA VAL A 687 -0.95 -31.63 21.45
C VAL A 687 -1.08 -30.18 21.89
N ARG A 688 -0.26 -29.81 22.86
CA ARG A 688 -0.05 -28.43 23.26
C ARG A 688 1.28 -27.96 22.68
N VAL A 689 1.25 -26.85 21.95
CA VAL A 689 2.42 -26.13 21.47
C VAL A 689 2.46 -24.79 22.17
N GLU A 690 3.49 -24.55 22.96
CA GLU A 690 3.79 -23.24 23.51
C GLU A 690 5.04 -22.71 22.84
N GLY A 691 5.06 -21.44 22.50
CA GLY A 691 6.25 -20.83 21.94
C GLY A 691 6.38 -19.36 22.23
N SER A 692 7.60 -18.88 22.12
CA SER A 692 7.91 -17.46 22.10
C SER A 692 8.78 -17.13 20.90
N ILE A 693 8.53 -15.95 20.33
CA ILE A 693 9.38 -15.39 19.28
C ILE A 693 10.21 -14.27 19.93
N LEU A 694 11.49 -14.52 20.17
CA LEU A 694 12.42 -13.53 20.70
C LEU A 694 13.05 -12.74 19.55
N GLY A 695 13.51 -11.51 19.81
CA GLY A 695 14.25 -10.73 18.80
C GLY A 695 13.46 -10.33 17.55
N LEU A 696 12.13 -10.50 17.53
CA LEU A 696 11.29 -10.05 16.41
C LEU A 696 11.45 -8.54 16.14
N VAL A 697 11.75 -7.78 17.19
CA VAL A 697 12.06 -6.35 17.15
C VAL A 697 13.47 -6.14 17.67
N ASP A 698 14.33 -5.49 16.87
CA ASP A 698 15.71 -5.19 17.26
C ASP A 698 15.83 -4.03 18.27
N ASP A 699 17.04 -3.78 18.79
CA ASP A 699 17.33 -2.67 19.72
C ASP A 699 16.95 -1.29 19.16
N ARG A 700 16.78 -1.18 17.84
CA ARG A 700 16.36 0.04 17.14
C ARG A 700 14.86 0.09 16.90
N GLN A 701 14.08 -0.77 17.55
CA GLN A 701 12.63 -0.87 17.40
C GLN A 701 12.19 -1.18 15.96
N ARG A 702 12.96 -2.02 15.23
CA ARG A 702 12.59 -2.45 13.87
C ARG A 702 12.23 -3.93 13.85
N VAL A 703 11.13 -4.26 13.18
CA VAL A 703 10.73 -5.65 12.96
C VAL A 703 11.74 -6.33 12.03
N ARG A 704 12.42 -7.39 12.51
CA ARG A 704 13.41 -8.19 11.77
C ARG A 704 13.05 -9.67 11.81
N PRO A 705 12.20 -10.17 10.90
CA PRO A 705 11.79 -11.57 10.89
C PRO A 705 12.97 -12.53 10.73
N ALA A 706 13.99 -12.14 9.94
CA ALA A 706 15.19 -12.94 9.73
C ALA A 706 16.16 -12.95 10.93
N GLY A 707 15.93 -12.08 11.92
CA GLY A 707 16.72 -11.98 13.15
C GLY A 707 16.03 -12.56 14.37
N ALA A 708 14.83 -13.13 14.22
CA ALA A 708 14.04 -13.63 15.33
C ALA A 708 14.53 -15.00 15.80
N GLU A 709 14.56 -15.18 17.12
CA GLU A 709 14.79 -16.47 17.75
C GLU A 709 13.44 -17.12 18.05
N TYR A 710 13.33 -18.41 17.82
CA TYR A 710 12.11 -19.18 18.01
C TYR A 710 12.36 -20.23 19.09
N LEU A 711 11.67 -20.09 20.21
CA LEU A 711 11.60 -21.11 21.25
C LEU A 711 10.22 -21.76 21.17
N LEU A 712 10.15 -23.04 20.80
CA LEU A 712 8.91 -23.79 20.67
C LEU A 712 8.98 -25.04 21.53
N GLU A 713 8.04 -25.21 22.44
CA GLU A 713 7.83 -26.40 23.25
C GLU A 713 6.54 -27.10 22.80
N VAL A 714 6.66 -28.34 22.36
CA VAL A 714 5.54 -29.20 21.95
C VAL A 714 5.44 -30.32 22.97
N VAL A 715 4.29 -30.43 23.63
CA VAL A 715 3.98 -31.51 24.57
C VAL A 715 2.73 -32.22 24.07
N GLY A 716 2.87 -33.50 23.76
CA GLY A 716 1.73 -34.36 23.44
C GLY A 716 1.34 -35.22 24.64
N ASP A 717 0.04 -35.29 24.92
CA ASP A 717 -0.52 -36.23 25.88
C ASP A 717 -1.30 -37.31 25.13
N ALA A 718 -1.01 -38.56 25.50
CA ALA A 718 -1.64 -39.75 24.95
C ALA A 718 -1.82 -39.79 23.41
N LEU A 719 -0.82 -39.39 22.62
CA LEU A 719 -0.93 -39.40 21.16
C LEU A 719 -0.99 -40.82 20.59
N PRO A 720 -2.02 -41.15 19.78
CA PRO A 720 -2.09 -42.46 19.14
C PRO A 720 -0.92 -42.68 18.18
N ALA A 721 -0.09 -43.69 18.45
CA ALA A 721 1.08 -44.01 17.61
C ALA A 721 0.69 -44.30 16.16
N ALA A 722 -0.51 -44.83 15.93
CA ALA A 722 -1.04 -45.12 14.60
C ALA A 722 -1.30 -43.84 13.79
N THR A 723 -1.71 -42.76 14.46
CA THR A 723 -1.93 -41.46 13.80
C THR A 723 -0.60 -40.87 13.36
N LEU A 724 0.42 -40.92 14.23
CA LEU A 724 1.77 -40.47 13.90
C LEU A 724 2.39 -41.33 12.77
N ASP A 725 2.14 -42.64 12.81
CA ASP A 725 2.59 -43.60 11.79
C ASP A 725 2.10 -43.22 10.40
N ARG A 726 0.81 -42.90 10.26
CA ARG A 726 0.19 -42.50 8.99
C ARG A 726 0.73 -41.18 8.46
N VAL A 727 1.02 -40.21 9.33
CA VAL A 727 1.64 -38.94 8.93
C VAL A 727 3.03 -39.18 8.39
N LEU A 728 3.83 -39.93 9.14
CA LEU A 728 5.24 -40.16 8.84
C LEU A 728 5.46 -41.27 7.79
N GLY A 729 4.43 -42.04 7.46
CA GLY A 729 4.47 -43.09 6.43
C GLY A 729 5.14 -44.39 6.89
N PHE A 730 5.01 -44.77 8.16
CA PHE A 730 5.66 -45.97 8.71
C PHE A 730 4.89 -47.29 8.44
N GLY A 731 3.65 -47.23 7.97
CA GLY A 731 2.87 -48.39 7.51
C GLY A 731 2.36 -49.29 8.64
N ASP A 732 1.73 -48.68 9.65
CA ASP A 732 1.17 -49.26 10.87
C ASP A 732 2.19 -49.97 11.79
N ARG A 733 3.43 -49.50 11.79
CA ARG A 733 4.55 -50.11 12.53
C ARG A 733 4.92 -49.41 13.82
N LEU A 734 4.74 -48.08 13.90
CA LEU A 734 4.99 -47.35 15.15
C LEU A 734 4.15 -47.88 16.32
N PRO A 735 2.86 -48.26 16.16
CA PRO A 735 2.10 -48.88 17.25
C PRO A 735 2.74 -50.17 17.78
N LEU A 736 3.33 -50.97 16.90
CA LEU A 736 3.96 -52.23 17.26
C LEU A 736 5.33 -52.02 17.94
N LEU A 737 5.99 -50.90 17.63
CA LEU A 737 7.32 -50.56 18.14
C LEU A 737 7.30 -49.75 19.43
N LEU A 738 6.38 -48.79 19.53
CA LEU A 738 6.31 -47.84 20.63
C LEU A 738 5.14 -48.17 21.59
N GLY A 739 4.18 -48.97 21.15
CA GLY A 739 2.91 -49.18 21.83
C GLY A 739 1.81 -48.30 21.21
N PRO A 740 0.55 -48.45 21.67
CA PRO A 740 -0.60 -47.78 21.05
C PRO A 740 -0.58 -46.25 21.22
N VAL A 741 0.14 -45.77 22.23
CA VAL A 741 0.11 -44.38 22.69
C VAL A 741 1.54 -43.90 23.00
N LEU A 742 1.84 -42.63 22.66
CA LEU A 742 3.09 -41.96 23.05
C LEU A 742 2.83 -40.57 23.64
N ALA A 743 3.68 -40.15 24.58
CA ALA A 743 3.72 -38.81 25.14
C ALA A 743 5.01 -38.10 24.69
N PRO A 744 5.03 -37.41 23.54
CA PRO A 744 6.21 -36.71 23.07
C PRO A 744 6.40 -35.36 23.78
N SER A 745 7.66 -34.99 23.95
CA SER A 745 8.12 -33.67 24.36
C SER A 745 9.18 -33.21 23.37
N LEU A 746 9.01 -32.05 22.75
CA LEU A 746 9.94 -31.50 21.78
C LEU A 746 10.15 -30.01 22.08
N VAL A 747 11.37 -29.64 22.45
CA VAL A 747 11.79 -28.25 22.55
C VAL A 747 12.69 -27.92 21.36
N LEU A 748 12.29 -26.92 20.58
CA LEU A 748 13.05 -26.37 19.47
C LEU A 748 13.53 -24.97 19.87
N ASP A 749 14.82 -24.74 19.72
CA ASP A 749 15.46 -23.44 19.93
C ASP A 749 16.23 -23.08 18.67
N ALA A 750 15.70 -22.13 17.90
CA ALA A 750 16.23 -21.69 16.62
C ALA A 750 16.57 -20.19 16.67
N SER A 751 17.85 -19.84 16.64
CA SER A 751 18.32 -18.45 16.55
C SER A 751 19.10 -18.26 15.24
N PRO A 752 19.20 -17.04 14.69
CA PRO A 752 20.13 -16.74 13.60
C PRO A 752 21.59 -16.92 14.00
N ASP A 753 21.92 -16.73 15.28
CA ASP A 753 23.29 -16.67 15.78
C ASP A 753 23.84 -18.04 16.19
N HIS A 754 22.98 -19.05 16.29
CA HIS A 754 23.38 -20.42 16.58
C HIS A 754 22.55 -21.45 15.80
N PRO A 755 23.08 -22.65 15.58
CA PRO A 755 22.33 -23.67 14.86
C PRO A 755 21.07 -24.11 15.62
N LEU A 756 20.10 -24.67 14.90
CA LEU A 756 18.84 -25.18 15.46
C LEU A 756 19.15 -26.24 16.52
N ARG A 757 18.77 -25.98 17.77
CA ARG A 757 18.84 -26.95 18.87
C ARG A 757 17.50 -27.63 19.05
N VAL A 758 17.55 -28.93 19.29
CA VAL A 758 16.40 -29.81 19.40
C VAL A 758 16.57 -30.69 20.62
N GLN A 759 15.70 -30.52 21.61
CA GLN A 759 15.55 -31.48 22.70
C GLN A 759 14.28 -32.28 22.42
N ALA A 760 14.45 -33.53 22.00
CA ALA A 760 13.33 -34.41 21.67
C ALA A 760 13.32 -35.57 22.66
N GLY A 761 12.15 -35.84 23.23
CA GLY A 761 11.91 -37.03 24.02
C GLY A 761 10.52 -37.57 23.78
N PHE A 762 10.33 -38.83 24.10
CA PHE A 762 8.99 -39.40 24.21
C PHE A 762 9.01 -40.59 25.14
N VAL A 763 7.88 -40.77 25.82
CA VAL A 763 7.61 -41.93 26.66
C VAL A 763 6.45 -42.69 26.03
N SER A 764 6.59 -44.00 25.95
CA SER A 764 5.57 -44.90 25.42
C SER A 764 5.69 -46.26 26.13
N GLU A 765 4.76 -47.18 25.91
CA GLU A 765 4.76 -48.49 26.56
C GLU A 765 6.05 -49.27 26.27
N HIS A 766 6.58 -49.14 25.06
CA HIS A 766 7.72 -49.92 24.58
C HIS A 766 8.98 -49.09 24.36
N ALA A 767 8.94 -47.78 24.61
CA ALA A 767 10.10 -46.92 24.34
C ALA A 767 10.19 -45.72 25.27
N LEU A 768 11.43 -45.40 25.65
CA LEU A 768 11.82 -44.15 26.29
C LEU A 768 12.94 -43.51 25.49
N VAL A 769 12.73 -42.29 25.02
CA VAL A 769 13.70 -41.54 24.21
C VAL A 769 13.98 -40.20 24.86
N GLY A 770 15.26 -39.84 24.94
CA GLY A 770 15.74 -38.51 25.30
C GLY A 770 16.97 -38.18 24.45
N LEU A 771 16.84 -37.19 23.58
CA LEU A 771 17.88 -36.72 22.66
C LEU A 771 18.01 -35.21 22.80
N ASN A 772 19.25 -34.73 22.86
CA ASN A 772 19.58 -33.31 22.78
C ASN A 772 20.56 -33.14 21.61
N ALA A 773 20.13 -32.45 20.56
CA ALA A 773 20.85 -32.37 19.30
C ALA A 773 20.91 -30.94 18.75
N GLU A 774 21.94 -30.62 17.99
CA GLU A 774 22.15 -29.35 17.32
C GLU A 774 22.34 -29.58 15.83
N ARG A 775 21.58 -28.91 14.97
CA ARG A 775 21.70 -29.04 13.52
C ARG A 775 23.03 -28.45 13.05
N ARG A 776 23.95 -29.24 12.52
CA ARG A 776 25.16 -28.78 11.84
C ARG A 776 25.15 -29.29 10.42
N ASP A 777 25.16 -28.37 9.46
CA ASP A 777 25.02 -28.67 8.03
C ASP A 777 23.71 -29.45 7.71
N ASP A 778 23.85 -30.68 7.23
CA ASP A 778 22.79 -31.62 6.85
C ASP A 778 22.38 -32.59 7.98
N ALA A 779 23.06 -32.58 9.13
CA ALA A 779 22.84 -33.53 10.22
C ALA A 779 22.49 -32.85 11.55
N PHE A 780 21.87 -33.57 12.48
CA PHE A 780 21.79 -33.14 13.88
C PHE A 780 22.87 -33.83 14.71
N VAL A 781 23.75 -33.06 15.34
CA VAL A 781 24.83 -33.57 16.18
C VAL A 781 24.38 -33.59 17.63
N LEU A 782 24.48 -34.73 18.32
CA LEU A 782 24.09 -34.82 19.73
C LEU A 782 25.01 -33.94 20.61
N GLY A 783 24.42 -33.05 21.39
CA GLY A 783 25.13 -32.17 22.31
C GLY A 783 25.56 -32.84 23.62
N GLY A 784 25.00 -34.01 23.94
CA GLY A 784 25.32 -34.83 25.10
C GLY A 784 24.95 -36.29 24.86
N ASP A 785 25.17 -37.14 25.86
CA ASP A 785 24.78 -38.54 25.77
C ASP A 785 23.25 -38.65 25.69
N GLY A 786 22.76 -39.25 24.61
CA GLY A 786 21.35 -39.56 24.47
C GLY A 786 21.01 -40.88 25.13
N ARG A 787 19.72 -41.13 25.34
CA ARG A 787 19.22 -42.43 25.81
C ARG A 787 18.00 -42.84 24.99
N LEU A 788 18.09 -44.00 24.38
CA LEU A 788 17.00 -44.63 23.65
C LEU A 788 16.84 -46.05 24.21
N GLN A 789 15.81 -46.27 25.00
CA GLN A 789 15.50 -47.56 25.61
C GLN A 789 14.27 -48.14 24.94
N LEU A 790 14.36 -49.37 24.44
CA LEU A 790 13.33 -50.01 23.64
C LEU A 790 13.01 -51.41 24.16
N ALA A 791 11.81 -51.57 24.70
CA ALA A 791 11.22 -52.84 25.08
C ALA A 791 10.32 -53.33 23.94
N ILE A 792 10.93 -53.77 22.84
CA ILE A 792 10.19 -54.18 21.63
C ILE A 792 9.44 -55.50 21.93
N SER A 793 8.13 -55.50 21.70
CA SER A 793 7.32 -56.73 21.80
C SER A 793 7.71 -57.75 20.73
N PRO A 794 7.42 -59.07 20.90
CA PRO A 794 7.65 -60.05 19.84
C PRO A 794 6.98 -59.68 18.50
N ALA A 795 5.78 -59.07 18.55
CA ALA A 795 5.09 -58.56 17.38
C ALA A 795 5.81 -57.36 16.74
N GLY A 796 6.36 -56.45 17.56
CA GLY A 796 7.21 -55.35 17.10
C GLY A 796 8.51 -55.84 16.45
N ALA A 797 9.14 -56.85 17.03
CA ALA A 797 10.34 -57.50 16.48
C ALA A 797 10.06 -58.12 15.11
N ASP A 798 8.90 -58.77 14.96
CA ASP A 798 8.47 -59.35 13.70
C ASP A 798 8.08 -58.29 12.66
N ALA A 799 7.49 -57.16 13.08
CA ALA A 799 7.18 -56.03 12.21
C ALA A 799 8.42 -55.35 11.60
N VAL A 800 9.58 -55.50 12.25
CA VAL A 800 10.89 -55.02 11.74
C VAL A 800 11.79 -56.15 11.24
N ARG A 801 11.29 -57.38 11.15
CA ARG A 801 12.01 -58.52 10.55
C ARG A 801 12.38 -58.18 9.10
N GLY A 802 13.64 -58.44 8.74
CA GLY A 802 14.17 -58.07 7.43
C GLY A 802 14.47 -56.58 7.26
N ARG A 803 14.49 -55.79 8.35
CA ARG A 803 14.95 -54.38 8.38
C ARG A 803 16.04 -54.09 9.40
N LEU A 804 16.29 -55.02 10.33
CA LEU A 804 17.38 -54.96 11.29
C LEU A 804 18.45 -56.00 10.97
N HIS A 805 19.69 -55.76 11.44
CA HIS A 805 20.74 -56.76 11.43
C HIS A 805 20.25 -58.04 12.14
N PRO A 806 20.53 -59.26 11.64
CA PRO A 806 20.01 -60.50 12.22
C PRO A 806 20.32 -60.66 13.70
N LEU A 807 21.56 -60.31 14.10
CA LEU A 807 21.94 -60.31 15.52
C LEU A 807 21.12 -59.30 16.33
N THR A 808 20.82 -58.12 15.79
CA THR A 808 19.98 -57.14 16.48
C THR A 808 18.54 -57.64 16.60
N LEU A 809 18.00 -58.30 15.58
CA LEU A 809 16.67 -58.91 15.62
C LEU A 809 16.59 -60.02 16.68
N ASP A 810 17.62 -60.87 16.75
CA ASP A 810 17.69 -61.93 17.76
C ASP A 810 17.91 -61.35 19.17
N LEU A 811 18.71 -60.29 19.31
CA LEU A 811 18.89 -59.56 20.58
C LEU A 811 17.58 -58.93 21.05
N VAL A 812 16.80 -58.39 20.12
CA VAL A 812 15.48 -57.80 20.38
C VAL A 812 14.44 -58.86 20.78
N ARG A 813 14.58 -60.10 20.31
CA ARG A 813 13.73 -61.23 20.74
C ARG A 813 14.18 -61.88 22.06
N GLY A 814 15.42 -61.60 22.49
CA GLY A 814 16.00 -62.19 23.69
C GLY A 814 15.29 -61.77 24.97
N VAL A 815 15.40 -62.63 26.00
CA VAL A 815 14.88 -62.53 27.37
C VAL A 815 13.73 -61.52 27.53
N PRO A 816 12.46 -61.97 27.46
CA PRO A 816 11.29 -61.10 27.65
C PRO A 816 11.44 -60.21 28.89
N GLY A 817 11.33 -58.89 28.69
CA GLY A 817 11.41 -57.89 29.75
C GLY A 817 12.75 -57.17 29.89
N GLU A 818 13.81 -57.58 29.16
CA GLU A 818 15.07 -56.82 29.09
C GLU A 818 15.03 -55.83 27.91
N PRO A 819 15.04 -54.51 28.15
CA PRO A 819 14.97 -53.53 27.08
C PRO A 819 16.32 -53.39 26.37
N LEU A 820 16.29 -53.19 25.06
CA LEU A 820 17.44 -52.77 24.27
C LEU A 820 17.78 -51.32 24.61
N VAL A 821 18.95 -51.07 25.20
CA VAL A 821 19.38 -49.70 25.53
C VAL A 821 20.43 -49.24 24.51
N LEU A 822 20.05 -48.25 23.71
CA LEU A 822 20.92 -47.52 22.80
C LEU A 822 21.41 -46.27 23.52
N LEU A 823 22.73 -46.18 23.66
CA LEU A 823 23.44 -45.07 24.29
C LEU A 823 24.28 -44.37 23.23
N PRO A 824 23.69 -43.41 22.49
CA PRO A 824 24.44 -42.59 21.56
C PRO A 824 25.30 -41.58 22.33
N ALA A 825 26.60 -41.57 22.01
CA ALA A 825 27.56 -40.68 22.66
C ALA A 825 27.39 -39.23 22.19
N ALA A 826 27.83 -38.29 23.02
CA ALA A 826 28.00 -36.90 22.61
C ALA A 826 28.81 -36.80 21.30
N GLY A 827 28.34 -35.98 20.34
CA GLY A 827 28.93 -35.85 19.02
C GLY A 827 28.40 -36.82 17.95
N ALA A 828 27.54 -37.78 18.33
CA ALA A 828 26.87 -38.65 17.38
C ALA A 828 26.05 -37.84 16.36
N ARG A 829 26.05 -38.27 15.09
CA ARG A 829 25.35 -37.58 14.00
C ARG A 829 24.04 -38.28 13.66
N LEU A 830 22.95 -37.51 13.68
CA LEU A 830 21.62 -37.88 13.24
C LEU A 830 21.38 -37.41 11.80
N ARG A 831 21.23 -38.33 10.87
CA ARG A 831 20.98 -38.02 9.45
C ARG A 831 19.58 -38.47 9.02
N PRO A 832 18.57 -37.58 9.04
CA PRO A 832 17.18 -37.95 8.75
C PRO A 832 16.96 -38.40 7.29
N ASP A 833 17.88 -38.06 6.39
CA ASP A 833 17.86 -38.30 4.95
C ASP A 833 18.71 -39.50 4.50
N ALA A 834 19.48 -40.13 5.41
CA ALA A 834 20.43 -41.21 5.08
C ALA A 834 19.81 -42.54 4.58
N GLY A 835 18.51 -42.56 4.31
CA GLY A 835 17.89 -43.53 3.41
C GLY A 835 18.16 -45.00 3.73
N TRP A 836 17.89 -45.48 4.94
CA TRP A 836 17.73 -46.92 5.22
C TRP A 836 16.49 -47.20 6.08
N ALA A 837 15.77 -48.26 5.73
CA ALA A 837 14.39 -48.55 6.16
C ALA A 837 14.22 -49.06 7.61
N GLY A 838 15.25 -48.97 8.45
CA GLY A 838 15.21 -49.26 9.88
C GLY A 838 15.67 -48.04 10.65
N TRP A 839 15.18 -47.85 11.88
CA TRP A 839 15.34 -46.64 12.69
C TRP A 839 16.69 -46.55 13.45
N LEU A 840 17.46 -47.65 13.50
CA LEU A 840 18.76 -47.76 14.17
C LEU A 840 19.99 -47.09 13.50
N PRO A 841 20.13 -47.03 12.16
CA PRO A 841 21.27 -46.41 11.49
C PRO A 841 21.17 -44.87 11.43
N LEU A 842 20.22 -44.26 12.14
CA LEU A 842 20.15 -42.81 12.22
C LEU A 842 21.25 -42.22 13.10
N ILE A 843 21.89 -42.99 13.98
CA ILE A 843 22.83 -42.44 14.98
C ILE A 843 24.26 -42.99 14.79
N ASP A 844 25.10 -42.23 14.08
CA ASP A 844 26.52 -42.56 13.95
C ASP A 844 27.22 -42.48 15.31
N GLY A 845 27.95 -43.54 15.70
CA GLY A 845 28.65 -43.64 17.00
C GLY A 845 27.83 -44.16 18.19
N ALA A 846 26.65 -44.77 17.97
CA ALA A 846 25.83 -45.29 19.07
C ALA A 846 26.22 -46.68 19.58
N SER A 847 26.37 -46.83 20.91
CA SER A 847 26.61 -48.13 21.54
C SER A 847 25.30 -48.82 21.94
N VAL A 848 25.26 -50.16 21.89
CA VAL A 848 24.06 -50.97 22.18
C VAL A 848 24.30 -51.87 23.38
N ALA A 849 23.73 -51.52 24.52
CA ALA A 849 23.70 -52.43 25.66
C ALA A 849 22.47 -53.35 25.53
N ALA A 850 22.73 -54.63 25.29
CA ALA A 850 21.74 -55.69 25.34
C ALA A 850 22.11 -56.67 26.47
N GLY A 851 21.12 -57.23 27.17
CA GLY A 851 21.36 -58.18 28.26
C GLY A 851 21.61 -59.60 27.74
N GLY A 852 20.55 -60.37 27.47
CA GLY A 852 20.62 -61.75 26.96
C GLY A 852 20.17 -61.94 25.49
N LEU A 853 20.71 -62.97 24.83
CA LEU A 853 20.32 -63.43 23.49
C LEU A 853 19.73 -64.84 23.58
N GLU A 854 18.44 -65.02 23.29
CA GLU A 854 17.91 -66.37 23.10
C GLU A 854 18.24 -66.86 21.69
N VAL A 855 19.08 -67.89 21.57
CA VAL A 855 19.41 -68.47 20.27
C VAL A 855 18.67 -69.79 20.11
N ARG A 856 17.82 -69.87 19.10
CA ARG A 856 17.06 -71.10 18.79
C ARG A 856 17.89 -72.03 17.91
N SER A 857 17.72 -73.35 18.09
CA SER A 857 18.37 -74.38 17.27
C SER A 857 17.96 -74.33 15.80
N ASP A 858 16.75 -73.87 15.50
CA ASP A 858 16.25 -73.62 14.14
C ASP A 858 16.66 -72.24 13.57
N GLY A 859 17.37 -71.42 14.36
CA GLY A 859 17.86 -70.10 13.95
C GLY A 859 19.09 -70.17 13.04
N TRP A 860 19.34 -69.07 12.31
CA TRP A 860 20.47 -68.99 11.36
C TRP A 860 21.84 -69.17 12.04
N LEU A 861 21.98 -68.70 13.27
CA LEU A 861 23.24 -68.74 14.03
C LEU A 861 23.52 -70.15 14.55
N LEU A 862 22.63 -70.70 15.39
CA LEU A 862 22.83 -72.05 15.93
C LEU A 862 22.79 -73.09 14.81
N GLY A 863 21.76 -73.08 13.97
CA GLY A 863 21.64 -74.02 12.84
C GLY A 863 22.78 -73.87 11.81
N GLY A 864 23.43 -72.70 11.73
CA GLY A 864 24.67 -72.51 10.99
C GLY A 864 25.88 -73.15 11.67
N VAL A 865 26.05 -72.93 12.98
CA VAL A 865 27.07 -73.59 13.81
C VAL A 865 26.93 -75.12 13.74
N GLU A 866 25.72 -75.64 13.91
CA GLU A 866 25.47 -77.08 13.88
C GLU A 866 25.89 -77.70 12.55
N ARG A 867 25.51 -77.08 11.42
CA ARG A 867 25.90 -77.54 10.09
C ARG A 867 27.41 -77.51 9.89
N ALA A 868 28.07 -76.45 10.35
CA ALA A 868 29.52 -76.34 10.28
C ALA A 868 30.21 -77.42 11.14
N VAL A 869 29.76 -77.62 12.39
CA VAL A 869 30.32 -78.64 13.29
C VAL A 869 30.12 -80.05 12.73
N ARG A 870 28.96 -80.36 12.15
CA ARG A 870 28.70 -81.67 11.51
C ARG A 870 29.64 -81.94 10.34
N GLN A 871 30.00 -80.91 9.56
CA GLN A 871 30.97 -81.06 8.47
C GLN A 871 32.37 -81.44 8.97
N VAL A 872 32.77 -81.00 10.16
CA VAL A 872 34.07 -81.34 10.76
C VAL A 872 34.05 -82.69 11.48
N ALA A 873 32.94 -83.04 12.12
CA ALA A 873 32.83 -84.22 12.95
C ALA A 873 32.63 -85.53 12.17
N ALA A 874 32.26 -85.47 10.88
CA ALA A 874 32.00 -86.63 10.01
C ALA A 874 31.03 -87.69 10.61
N GLY A 875 30.16 -87.28 11.55
CA GLY A 875 29.22 -88.14 12.27
C GLY A 875 27.77 -87.69 12.12
N GLU A 876 26.84 -88.66 12.12
CA GLU A 876 25.38 -88.42 12.01
C GLU A 876 24.71 -87.97 13.33
N GLY A 877 25.49 -87.46 14.29
CA GLY A 877 24.95 -86.96 15.55
C GLY A 877 24.01 -85.78 15.35
N THR A 878 22.70 -85.99 15.51
CA THR A 878 21.73 -84.89 15.59
C THR A 878 21.82 -84.25 16.98
N LEU A 879 22.16 -82.97 17.04
CA LEU A 879 21.97 -82.16 18.24
C LEU A 879 20.49 -82.23 18.65
N ARG A 880 20.23 -82.45 19.95
CA ARG A 880 18.87 -82.51 20.49
C ARG A 880 18.24 -81.13 20.31
N GLY A 881 17.21 -81.02 19.46
CA GLY A 881 16.53 -79.76 19.17
C GLY A 881 15.93 -79.13 20.43
N GLY A 882 16.61 -78.13 20.98
CA GLY A 882 16.15 -77.27 22.06
C GLY A 882 16.60 -75.83 21.81
N SER A 883 15.95 -74.83 22.44
CA SER A 883 16.49 -73.47 22.47
C SER A 883 17.57 -73.37 23.55
N THR A 884 18.58 -72.52 23.35
CA THR A 884 19.60 -72.24 24.35
C THR A 884 19.70 -70.74 24.53
N VAL A 885 19.56 -70.27 25.77
CA VAL A 885 19.75 -68.86 26.10
C VAL A 885 21.25 -68.61 26.24
N LEU A 886 21.80 -67.76 25.37
CA LEU A 886 23.18 -67.30 25.45
C LEU A 886 23.20 -65.88 26.01
N ARG A 887 23.99 -65.63 27.05
CA ARG A 887 24.21 -64.26 27.53
C ARG A 887 25.18 -63.57 26.58
N ALA A 888 24.80 -62.38 26.13
CA ALA A 888 25.64 -61.55 25.27
C ALA A 888 26.56 -60.68 26.13
N SER A 889 27.80 -60.49 25.68
CA SER A 889 28.61 -59.36 26.13
C SER A 889 28.00 -58.05 25.62
N PRO A 890 28.26 -56.90 26.28
CA PRO A 890 27.88 -55.60 25.74
C PRO A 890 28.33 -55.44 24.28
N LEU A 891 27.43 -54.96 23.42
CA LEU A 891 27.65 -54.87 21.97
C LEU A 891 27.87 -53.42 21.55
N THR A 892 29.10 -53.05 21.20
CA THR A 892 29.32 -51.76 20.54
C THR A 892 29.02 -51.91 19.06
N LEU A 893 28.00 -51.20 18.56
CA LEU A 893 27.81 -50.97 17.14
C LEU A 893 28.48 -49.63 16.78
N SER A 894 29.02 -49.50 15.58
CA SER A 894 29.45 -48.22 15.03
C SER A 894 29.06 -48.15 13.56
N LEU A 895 28.58 -47.00 13.11
CA LEU A 895 28.08 -46.83 11.74
C LEU A 895 28.95 -45.83 10.99
N ASP A 896 30.02 -46.29 10.37
CA ASP A 896 30.94 -45.41 9.64
C ASP A 896 30.70 -45.52 8.13
N GLY A 897 30.37 -44.42 7.47
CA GLY A 897 30.20 -44.37 6.01
C GLY A 897 29.13 -45.31 5.44
N GLY A 898 28.05 -45.56 6.18
CA GLY A 898 27.00 -46.51 5.78
C GLY A 898 27.36 -47.99 6.00
N GLN A 899 28.47 -48.27 6.69
CA GLN A 899 28.85 -49.60 7.17
C GLN A 899 28.53 -49.74 8.65
N LEU A 900 27.62 -50.65 9.01
CA LEU A 900 27.36 -51.03 10.39
C LEU A 900 28.44 -52.03 10.82
N ARG A 901 29.43 -51.56 11.56
CA ARG A 901 30.46 -52.37 12.20
C ARG A 901 29.97 -52.75 13.58
N HIS A 902 30.27 -53.98 14.00
CA HIS A 902 30.08 -54.35 15.39
C HIS A 902 31.42 -54.79 16.00
N GLY A 903 31.65 -54.39 17.24
CA GLY A 903 32.73 -54.91 18.06
C GLY A 903 32.60 -56.43 18.27
N PRO A 904 33.61 -57.06 18.87
CA PRO A 904 33.54 -58.48 19.21
C PRO A 904 32.38 -58.73 20.18
N LEU A 905 31.38 -59.45 19.69
CA LEU A 905 30.24 -59.94 20.47
C LEU A 905 30.55 -61.34 20.96
N TRP A 906 30.59 -61.55 22.27
CA TRP A 906 30.72 -62.87 22.85
C TRP A 906 29.37 -63.33 23.38
N LEU A 907 29.00 -64.55 23.03
CA LEU A 907 27.80 -65.23 23.50
C LEU A 907 28.24 -66.42 24.35
N SER A 908 27.73 -66.53 25.56
CA SER A 908 28.05 -67.66 26.46
C SER A 908 26.80 -68.25 27.09
N GLY A 909 26.72 -69.57 27.11
CA GLY A 909 25.66 -70.32 27.77
C GLY A 909 26.17 -71.65 28.32
N GLU A 910 25.25 -72.41 28.92
CA GLU A 910 25.55 -73.75 29.40
C GLU A 910 25.89 -74.66 28.21
N GLY A 911 27.17 -74.89 27.96
CA GLY A 911 27.59 -75.76 26.86
C GLY A 911 28.29 -75.07 25.70
N LEU A 912 28.03 -73.79 25.48
CA LEU A 912 28.31 -73.13 24.22
C LEU A 912 28.87 -71.72 24.42
N GLY A 913 30.07 -71.48 23.90
CA GLY A 913 30.63 -70.15 23.69
C GLY A 913 30.73 -69.85 22.19
N LEU A 914 30.36 -68.63 21.78
CA LEU A 914 30.51 -68.11 20.41
C LEU A 914 31.09 -66.69 20.47
N GLY A 915 31.98 -66.36 19.55
CA GLY A 915 32.43 -65.00 19.28
C GLY A 915 31.95 -64.55 17.90
N LEU A 916 31.55 -63.30 17.73
CA LEU A 916 31.09 -62.75 16.47
C LEU A 916 31.78 -61.40 16.25
N ARG A 917 32.34 -61.18 15.07
CA ARG A 917 32.86 -59.87 14.65
C ARG A 917 32.61 -59.66 13.18
N GLY A 918 32.31 -58.43 12.76
CA GLY A 918 32.10 -58.19 11.34
C GLY A 918 31.52 -56.84 11.01
N VAL A 919 31.21 -56.70 9.72
CA VAL A 919 30.66 -55.50 9.11
C VAL A 919 29.45 -55.90 8.28
N ALA A 920 28.35 -55.17 8.46
CA ALA A 920 27.24 -55.18 7.52
C ALA A 920 27.32 -53.91 6.68
N GLN A 921 27.30 -54.05 5.36
CA GLN A 921 27.37 -52.94 4.43
C GLN A 921 26.04 -52.81 3.68
N ALA A 922 25.50 -51.60 3.68
CA ALA A 922 24.40 -51.22 2.80
C ALA A 922 24.82 -51.35 1.33
N GLY A 923 24.11 -52.15 0.55
CA GLY A 923 24.25 -52.11 -0.92
C GLY A 923 23.40 -51.00 -1.52
N PRO A 924 23.69 -50.58 -2.76
CA PRO A 924 22.89 -49.58 -3.46
C PRO A 924 21.44 -50.08 -3.61
N VAL A 925 20.47 -49.21 -3.33
CA VAL A 925 19.05 -49.50 -3.55
C VAL A 925 18.86 -49.79 -5.04
N ARG A 926 18.53 -51.04 -5.37
CA ARG A 926 18.17 -51.41 -6.74
C ARG A 926 16.67 -51.19 -6.92
N GLU A 927 16.28 -50.53 -8.01
CA GLU A 927 14.86 -50.34 -8.37
C GLU A 927 14.11 -51.68 -8.32
N GLY A 928 13.05 -51.75 -7.52
CA GLY A 928 12.21 -52.94 -7.37
C GLY A 928 12.62 -53.94 -6.29
N LEU A 929 13.79 -53.78 -5.63
CA LEU A 929 14.17 -54.58 -4.45
C LEU A 929 14.20 -53.66 -3.22
N PRO A 930 13.55 -54.03 -2.10
CA PRO A 930 13.66 -53.27 -0.85
C PRO A 930 15.14 -53.08 -0.50
N ALA A 931 15.55 -51.87 -0.08
CA ALA A 931 16.94 -51.53 0.24
C ALA A 931 17.64 -52.58 1.11
N VAL A 932 16.90 -53.22 2.02
CA VAL A 932 17.41 -54.22 2.95
C VAL A 932 17.80 -55.55 2.30
N GLU A 933 17.21 -55.89 1.16
CA GLU A 933 17.62 -57.05 0.36
C GLU A 933 18.94 -56.81 -0.39
N ALA A 934 19.42 -55.56 -0.44
CA ALA A 934 20.69 -55.19 -1.06
C ALA A 934 21.87 -55.10 -0.06
N SER A 935 21.65 -55.22 1.26
CA SER A 935 22.75 -55.20 2.24
C SER A 935 23.40 -56.56 2.43
N ALA A 936 24.71 -56.60 2.23
CA ALA A 936 25.53 -57.77 2.45
C ALA A 936 26.12 -57.74 3.87
N ILE A 937 26.11 -58.90 4.53
CA ILE A 937 26.81 -59.12 5.79
C ILE A 937 28.14 -59.82 5.49
N GLN A 938 29.20 -59.34 6.12
CA GLN A 938 30.50 -60.01 6.18
C GLN A 938 30.94 -60.09 7.64
N MET A 939 30.72 -61.25 8.27
CA MET A 939 31.14 -61.52 9.65
C MET A 939 32.06 -62.74 9.71
N ARG A 940 32.73 -62.86 10.86
CA ARG A 940 33.47 -64.03 11.29
C ARG A 940 32.89 -64.48 12.62
N LEU A 941 32.55 -65.75 12.68
CA LEU A 941 32.04 -66.45 13.84
C LEU A 941 33.17 -67.31 14.41
N ALA A 942 33.64 -66.97 15.61
CA ALA A 942 34.64 -67.70 16.35
C ALA A 942 33.96 -68.75 17.26
N LEU A 943 34.38 -70.00 17.15
CA LEU A 943 33.85 -71.13 17.90
C LEU A 943 35.02 -71.80 18.66
N PRO A 944 35.06 -71.68 20.00
CA PRO A 944 36.07 -72.37 20.80
C PRO A 944 35.98 -73.88 20.62
N ALA A 945 37.12 -74.57 20.58
CA ALA A 945 37.16 -76.03 20.49
C ALA A 945 36.35 -76.72 21.59
N ALA A 946 36.30 -76.16 22.79
CA ALA A 946 35.46 -76.66 23.87
C ALA A 946 33.96 -76.68 23.51
N SER A 947 33.49 -75.67 22.77
CA SER A 947 32.13 -75.63 22.21
C SER A 947 31.95 -76.70 21.12
N VAL A 948 32.93 -76.86 20.23
CA VAL A 948 32.91 -77.90 19.17
C VAL A 948 32.84 -79.30 19.78
N LEU A 949 33.68 -79.59 20.76
CA LEU A 949 33.76 -80.90 21.44
C LEU A 949 32.51 -81.20 22.27
N ARG A 950 31.80 -80.18 22.77
CA ARG A 950 30.49 -80.37 23.40
C ARG A 950 29.39 -80.65 22.38
N LEU A 951 29.40 -79.94 21.26
CA LEU A 951 28.40 -80.12 20.20
C LEU A 951 28.61 -81.43 19.41
N ALA A 952 29.85 -81.87 19.26
CA ALA A 952 30.25 -83.10 18.57
C ALA A 952 31.44 -83.76 19.28
N PRO A 953 31.20 -84.54 20.36
CA PRO A 953 32.25 -85.22 21.13
C PRO A 953 33.17 -86.12 20.27
N GLU A 954 32.63 -86.69 19.20
CA GLU A 954 33.36 -87.51 18.22
C GLU A 954 34.46 -86.74 17.47
N ALA A 955 34.38 -85.41 17.40
CA ALA A 955 35.40 -84.56 16.78
C ALA A 955 36.72 -84.50 17.59
N ALA A 956 36.76 -85.08 18.80
CA ALA A 956 37.94 -85.13 19.67
C ALA A 956 39.19 -85.74 19.00
N ARG A 957 39.03 -86.53 17.93
CA ARG A 957 40.17 -87.11 17.18
C ARG A 957 40.90 -86.08 16.31
N GLY A 958 40.29 -84.94 16.00
CA GLY A 958 40.84 -83.92 15.10
C GLY A 958 40.81 -82.48 15.65
N VAL A 959 40.22 -82.27 16.83
CA VAL A 959 40.05 -80.95 17.45
C VAL A 959 40.86 -80.88 18.74
N ARG A 960 41.81 -79.94 18.85
CA ARG A 960 42.54 -79.74 20.11
C ARG A 960 41.73 -78.80 21.00
N PRO A 961 41.55 -79.09 22.31
CA PRO A 961 40.73 -78.27 23.21
C PRO A 961 41.12 -76.79 23.31
N ILE A 962 42.33 -76.43 22.91
CA ILE A 962 42.86 -75.05 22.93
C ILE A 962 42.60 -74.26 21.65
N ASP A 963 42.09 -74.89 20.59
CA ASP A 963 41.92 -74.25 19.28
C ASP A 963 40.67 -73.34 19.26
N LEU A 964 40.71 -72.31 18.43
CA LEU A 964 39.58 -71.43 18.11
C LEU A 964 39.31 -71.52 16.61
N TYR A 965 38.09 -71.91 16.24
CA TYR A 965 37.70 -72.05 14.84
C TYR A 965 36.99 -70.81 14.36
N GLU A 966 37.40 -70.24 13.22
CA GLU A 966 36.67 -69.13 12.60
C GLU A 966 35.85 -69.62 11.40
N LEU A 967 34.59 -69.21 11.38
CA LEU A 967 33.63 -69.50 10.33
C LEU A 967 33.22 -68.20 9.65
N PRO A 968 33.44 -68.04 8.33
CA PRO A 968 32.91 -66.89 7.62
C PRO A 968 31.37 -66.95 7.61
N VAL A 969 30.75 -65.82 7.93
CA VAL A 969 29.31 -65.63 7.81
C VAL A 969 29.08 -64.58 6.72
N GLY A 970 28.37 -64.97 5.68
CA GLY A 970 28.08 -64.14 4.53
C GLY A 970 26.61 -64.23 4.12
N GLY A 971 26.20 -63.39 3.17
CA GLY A 971 24.84 -63.38 2.63
C GLY A 971 24.15 -62.03 2.86
N TRP A 972 22.83 -62.02 2.67
CA TRP A 972 22.02 -60.81 2.81
C TRP A 972 21.53 -60.64 4.25
N ILE A 973 21.26 -59.41 4.68
CA ILE A 973 20.70 -59.14 6.02
C ILE A 973 19.41 -59.95 6.28
N GLY A 974 18.58 -60.17 5.27
CA GLY A 974 17.37 -61.01 5.42
C GLY A 974 17.64 -62.51 5.56
N ASN A 975 18.83 -63.00 5.18
CA ASN A 975 19.17 -64.42 5.15
C ASN A 975 20.69 -64.65 5.31
N PRO A 976 21.24 -64.44 6.53
CA PRO A 976 22.65 -64.72 6.80
C PRO A 976 22.93 -66.22 6.73
N SER A 977 24.10 -66.58 6.20
CA SER A 977 24.54 -67.97 6.08
C SER A 977 25.96 -68.15 6.63
N VAL A 978 26.13 -69.13 7.51
CA VAL A 978 27.45 -69.60 7.93
C VAL A 978 28.02 -70.46 6.80
N GLN A 979 29.15 -70.04 6.22
CA GLN A 979 29.79 -70.72 5.10
C GLN A 979 30.73 -71.80 5.63
N GLY A 980 30.20 -73.03 5.76
CA GLY A 980 30.92 -74.16 6.38
C GLY A 980 32.08 -74.75 5.56
N GLU A 981 32.19 -74.41 4.27
CA GLU A 981 33.19 -74.99 3.35
C GLU A 981 34.65 -74.59 3.65
N ARG A 982 34.89 -73.69 4.61
CA ARG A 982 36.24 -73.23 4.99
C ARG A 982 36.38 -73.13 6.50
N PHE A 983 36.65 -74.27 7.15
CA PHE A 983 37.26 -74.25 8.48
C PHE A 983 38.73 -73.82 8.34
N ALA A 984 38.99 -72.52 8.48
CA ALA A 984 40.35 -72.04 8.61
C ALA A 984 40.73 -72.10 10.10
N THR A 985 41.75 -72.88 10.44
CA THR A 985 42.52 -72.69 11.67
C THR A 985 43.44 -71.49 11.48
N ASP A 986 42.87 -70.31 11.32
CA ASP A 986 43.63 -69.08 11.51
C ASP A 986 43.69 -68.85 13.02
N LEU A 987 44.89 -69.03 13.57
CA LEU A 987 45.19 -68.74 14.95
C LEU A 987 45.10 -67.22 15.10
N LEU A 988 43.93 -66.72 15.48
CA LEU A 988 43.66 -65.28 15.50
C LEU A 988 44.35 -64.50 16.62
N LEU A 989 45.40 -65.09 17.20
CA LEU A 989 46.19 -64.53 18.28
C LEU A 989 47.64 -64.84 17.97
N SER A 990 48.34 -63.95 17.26
CA SER A 990 49.80 -63.99 17.26
C SER A 990 50.26 -63.90 18.72
N VAL A 991 51.04 -64.89 19.15
CA VAL A 991 51.54 -65.10 20.53
C VAL A 991 52.65 -64.07 20.88
N GLY A 992 52.51 -62.82 20.42
CA GLY A 992 53.53 -61.80 20.53
C GLY A 992 53.44 -60.88 21.74
N ASP A 993 52.37 -60.95 22.54
CA ASP A 993 52.15 -59.96 23.61
C ASP A 993 51.43 -60.54 24.84
N ALA A 994 52.09 -61.52 25.47
CA ALA A 994 51.58 -62.23 26.65
C ALA A 994 51.46 -61.35 27.92
N GLY A 995 51.90 -60.09 27.90
CA GLY A 995 51.84 -59.15 29.04
C GLY A 995 50.75 -58.07 28.98
N GLY A 996 50.05 -57.90 27.84
CA GLY A 996 49.09 -56.80 27.65
C GLY A 996 47.65 -57.12 28.08
N ALA A 997 46.78 -56.09 28.07
CA ALA A 997 45.34 -56.16 28.39
C ALA A 997 44.56 -57.25 27.62
N ARG A 998 45.12 -57.76 26.51
CA ARG A 998 44.56 -58.85 25.69
C ARG A 998 44.86 -60.25 26.26
N GLY A 999 46.01 -60.46 26.92
CA GLY A 999 46.29 -61.66 27.72
C GLY A 999 45.37 -61.78 28.94
N ALA A 1000 44.95 -60.63 29.50
CA ALA A 1000 43.97 -60.55 30.59
C ALA A 1000 42.56 -60.99 30.18
N ILE A 1001 42.20 -60.88 28.90
CA ILE A 1001 40.90 -61.35 28.37
C ILE A 1001 40.91 -62.87 28.24
N MET A 1002 42.02 -63.45 27.75
CA MET A 1002 42.17 -64.91 27.68
C MET A 1002 42.29 -65.55 29.07
N SER A 1003 42.98 -64.91 30.02
CA SER A 1003 43.06 -65.41 31.40
C SER A 1003 41.73 -65.29 32.15
N ARG A 1004 40.90 -64.26 31.86
CA ARG A 1004 39.50 -64.23 32.33
C ARG A 1004 38.64 -65.31 31.68
N TRP A 1005 38.83 -65.60 30.40
CA TRP A 1005 38.11 -66.66 29.70
C TRP A 1005 38.48 -68.05 30.21
N LEU A 1006 39.78 -68.36 30.31
CA LEU A 1006 40.28 -69.60 30.92
C LEU A 1006 39.95 -69.69 32.42
N GLY A 1007 39.93 -68.56 33.13
CA GLY A 1007 39.44 -68.47 34.49
C GLY A 1007 37.94 -68.79 34.61
N SER A 1008 37.12 -68.41 33.63
CA SER A 1008 35.70 -68.79 33.59
C SER A 1008 35.47 -70.24 33.15
N LEU A 1009 36.41 -70.84 32.40
CA LEU A 1009 36.39 -72.26 32.05
C LEU A 1009 36.76 -73.18 33.23
N SER A 1010 37.35 -72.65 34.31
CA SER A 1010 37.54 -73.39 35.57
C SER A 1010 36.21 -73.75 36.27
N ALA A 1011 35.10 -73.14 35.84
CA ALA A 1011 33.75 -73.51 36.25
C ALA A 1011 33.17 -74.70 35.46
N TRP A 1012 33.90 -75.27 34.48
CA TRP A 1012 33.51 -76.50 33.80
C TRP A 1012 34.09 -77.70 34.55
N ASP A 1013 33.23 -78.64 34.96
CA ASP A 1013 33.62 -79.85 35.69
C ASP A 1013 33.52 -81.10 34.78
N PRO A 1014 34.61 -81.85 34.54
CA PRO A 1014 35.99 -81.56 34.94
C PRO A 1014 36.67 -80.57 33.99
N PRO A 1015 37.61 -79.74 34.47
CA PRO A 1015 38.34 -78.82 33.61
C PRO A 1015 39.32 -79.61 32.71
N PRO A 1016 39.44 -79.27 31.41
CA PRO A 1016 40.43 -79.89 30.54
C PRO A 1016 41.85 -79.56 31.04
N ALA A 1017 42.72 -80.58 31.12
CA ALA A 1017 44.09 -80.44 31.60
C ALA A 1017 44.95 -79.60 30.63
N VAL A 1018 45.00 -78.29 30.84
CA VAL A 1018 45.90 -77.36 30.15
C VAL A 1018 46.93 -76.85 31.16
N ARG A 1019 48.13 -77.44 31.18
CA ARG A 1019 49.30 -76.89 31.90
C ARG A 1019 49.95 -75.81 31.03
N LEU A 1020 50.02 -74.58 31.51
CA LEU A 1020 50.77 -73.48 30.88
C LEU A 1020 51.78 -72.91 31.89
N LEU A 1021 53.06 -72.99 31.52
CA LEU A 1021 54.22 -72.36 32.16
C LEU A 1021 54.25 -70.87 31.78
N ILE A 1022 54.28 -69.95 32.75
CA ILE A 1022 54.68 -68.56 32.55
C ILE A 1022 55.60 -68.14 33.71
N ALA A 1023 56.82 -67.73 33.34
CA ALA A 1023 57.88 -67.24 34.22
C ALA A 1023 57.77 -65.71 34.45
N GLU A 1024 58.39 -65.25 35.53
CA GLU A 1024 58.55 -63.87 35.99
C GLU A 1024 59.21 -62.92 34.97
N ALA A 1025 58.74 -61.67 34.88
CA ALA A 1025 59.58 -60.47 34.69
C ALA A 1025 58.76 -59.17 34.87
N ALA A 1026 59.41 -58.19 35.49
CA ALA A 1026 58.86 -56.95 36.05
C ALA A 1026 59.21 -55.69 35.24
N GLU A 1027 58.57 -54.58 35.63
CA GLU A 1027 58.98 -53.16 35.54
C GLU A 1027 59.25 -52.48 34.17
N ALA A 1028 58.48 -51.41 33.88
CA ALA A 1028 58.92 -50.00 33.88
C ALA A 1028 58.11 -49.11 32.90
N GLU A 1029 57.53 -48.03 33.42
CA GLU A 1029 57.73 -46.62 32.99
C GLU A 1029 56.51 -45.70 33.20
N ARG A 1030 56.80 -44.54 33.81
CA ARG A 1030 55.92 -43.42 34.17
C ARG A 1030 55.74 -42.45 32.99
N PRO A 1031 54.69 -41.60 32.98
CA PRO A 1031 54.48 -40.58 31.95
C PRO A 1031 55.19 -39.25 32.28
N ALA A 1032 55.50 -38.45 31.25
CA ALA A 1032 55.93 -37.05 31.38
C ALA A 1032 55.00 -36.10 30.58
N PRO A 1033 54.88 -34.81 30.98
CA PRO A 1033 53.76 -33.94 30.62
C PRO A 1033 54.06 -32.98 29.45
N GLY A 1034 53.00 -32.35 28.96
CA GLY A 1034 52.93 -31.62 27.68
C GLY A 1034 53.61 -30.25 27.60
N ASN A 1035 53.40 -29.59 26.46
CA ASN A 1035 53.71 -28.18 26.25
C ASN A 1035 52.75 -27.54 25.24
N HIS A 1036 52.22 -26.39 25.66
CA HIS A 1036 51.61 -25.37 24.81
C HIS A 1036 52.68 -24.63 23.99
N SER A 1037 52.32 -24.16 22.80
CA SER A 1037 52.73 -22.83 22.34
C SER A 1037 51.82 -22.33 21.22
N ASP A 1038 51.23 -21.16 21.48
CA ASP A 1038 50.69 -20.22 20.50
C ASP A 1038 51.77 -19.72 19.53
N ALA A 1039 51.36 -19.40 18.29
CA ALA A 1039 52.00 -18.35 17.49
C ALA A 1039 51.05 -17.79 16.41
N SER A 1040 50.72 -16.53 16.62
CA SER A 1040 50.34 -15.43 15.72
C SER A 1040 50.54 -15.59 14.19
N SER A 1041 49.62 -15.01 13.40
CA SER A 1041 49.88 -13.74 12.69
C SER A 1041 48.68 -13.27 11.87
N ALA A 1042 48.53 -11.96 11.82
CA ALA A 1042 47.50 -11.18 11.12
C ALA A 1042 47.99 -10.68 9.75
N ARG A 1043 47.05 -10.41 8.82
CA ARG A 1043 47.00 -9.33 7.78
C ARG A 1043 45.85 -9.66 6.80
N SER A 1044 44.73 -8.93 6.82
CA SER A 1044 44.37 -7.69 6.07
C SER A 1044 43.86 -7.94 4.64
N SER A 1045 42.71 -7.31 4.31
CA SER A 1045 41.97 -7.21 3.02
C SER A 1045 41.48 -8.55 2.44
N ASP A 1046 40.19 -8.79 2.21
CA ASP A 1046 39.00 -7.94 1.95
C ASP A 1046 37.77 -8.44 2.72
#